data_AF-A0AAE1XXJ1-F1
#
_entry.id   AF-A0AAE1XXJ1-F1
#
_cell.length_a   1.000
_cell.length_b   1.000
_cell.length_c   1.000
_cell.angle_alpha   90.00
_cell.angle_beta   90.00
_cell.angle_gamma   90.00
#
_symmetry.space_group_name_H-M   'P 1'
#
loop_
_entity.id
_entity.type
_entity.pdbx_description
1 polymer ?
#
loop_
_entity_poly.entity_id
_entity_poly.type
_entity_poly.pdbx_seq_one_letter_code
_entity_poly.pdbx_strand_id
1 'polypeptide(L)'
;MGSEIGDKDMVVTQISVGGLENYVTAKMLLDYFEDNIGLVWRCRLKTSSTPPESYPNYEIDTESVKRKIDYVKIEPHAFVHFAVAHSAKAALDATARGELILGRKPLKVSLGPQNPYRMNERRRTTTPYKLSDVLVEIGGMRSRDEFIVGWRGPRTGVDFLVDPFNGTCKLHFTKDTAFSFKAEARPAIIKCNFKIEFLPREINEINQYRDFSSLIVLLQLASSPLVYYRTADDDIEESVPFDLLDDDDPWIRTTDFTPSGAIGRCNTYRISARPRNGPSLFKALEYLRKRRVPVLDESPGRALRVQDEPDFGMPMPDPFFCLQYKEGINFKIMFLVNAVMHKGIINQHQMPEKFFDLLRSQPEELNIVALKHMCSYKRPVYDAIKALDFVQKWLLSNPKLLERPREMDDVVEVRRLIITPSKAYCLPPEVELSNRVLRNYKNIADRFLRVTFMDEAMQTLNKNVLMYYASPIVRDITSNSNSQRTNMFRRVKDILVNGFYLCGRKYSFLAFSANQLRDRSAWFFAEDKNTGVANIKSWMGKFTNRNVAKCAARMGQCFSSTYATIEVPLTKVNPQFPDVERNGYVFSDGIGMISADLAMEVAERLQLGSNPPCAYQIRYAGYKGVVAGWPAKDDGIHLYLRPSMKKFESNHKTLEICSWTRFQPGFLNRQIVTLLSALEVRDDIFWRMQETMVSRLDCMLEDSDMAFDVLTASCADQGNTAAIMLSAGFRPQTEPHLRGMLMSIRAAQLGDLRERARIFVPSGRWLMGCLDELGKLEHGQCFIQVSNPSLEDSFVKHGSQFSGTKKKRQVVRGLVAIAKNPCLHPGDVRILEAVDVPELDHLYDCLVFPQKGDRPHTNEASGSDLDGDLYFVTWDENLIPPSKRSWTPMEYAPGEVRLLPREVKHMDIIDFFTKNMVNESLGTICNAHVVHADLSEYGALDEKCIKLAELAATAVDFPKTGKVVNMPGELKPKTYPDFMGKEEFQSYYSNKILGKLYRKIKDAYDRDHEPEHTFASDNIIYDQDLEVTGSTSFIADAWNCKCSYDGQLIGLLGQYKVNREEEVVTGHIWSMPKHSSKKQGELKERLKHAYSSLRKEFRKVFECMGPEFDQLSDDEKNITYERKASAWYQVTYQETWVKKCKELHAVDDDDAAKSSVMLSFAWIAADYLARIKIKRRMMENSISTKPIDSLGRYLADKI
;
A
#
# COMPACT_ATOMS: atom_id res chain seq x y z
N MET A 1 4.72 -13.58 -52.14
CA MET A 1 3.41 -13.07 -51.68
C MET A 1 3.36 -13.28 -50.18
N GLY A 2 3.60 -12.21 -49.41
CA GLY A 2 3.51 -12.24 -47.96
C GLY A 2 2.05 -12.11 -47.55
N SER A 3 1.56 -13.06 -46.75
CA SER A 3 0.27 -12.90 -46.07
C SER A 3 0.50 -12.15 -44.78
N GLU A 4 -0.10 -10.97 -44.69
CA GLU A 4 -0.40 -10.24 -43.47
C GLU A 4 -1.14 -11.17 -42.49
N ILE A 5 -0.41 -11.81 -41.58
CA ILE A 5 -1.02 -12.42 -40.40
C ILE A 5 -1.21 -11.27 -39.41
N GLY A 6 -2.43 -10.73 -39.41
CA GLY A 6 -2.84 -9.65 -38.53
C GLY A 6 -2.61 -9.98 -37.06
N ASP A 7 -2.06 -9.02 -36.34
CA ASP A 7 -1.52 -9.09 -34.99
C ASP A 7 -2.59 -9.18 -33.87
N LYS A 8 -3.72 -9.88 -34.08
CA LYS A 8 -4.92 -9.77 -33.21
C LYS A 8 -5.61 -11.07 -32.76
N ASP A 9 -5.11 -12.27 -33.07
CA ASP A 9 -5.88 -13.48 -32.74
C ASP A 9 -5.57 -14.07 -31.36
N MET A 10 -6.57 -14.00 -30.48
CA MET A 10 -6.70 -14.88 -29.32
C MET A 10 -6.92 -16.30 -29.81
N VAL A 11 -6.05 -17.22 -29.42
CA VAL A 11 -6.10 -18.61 -29.85
C VAL A 11 -6.40 -19.54 -28.69
N VAL A 12 -7.12 -20.61 -28.99
CA VAL A 12 -7.25 -21.76 -28.09
C VAL A 12 -6.44 -22.88 -28.71
N THR A 13 -5.36 -23.30 -28.06
CA THR A 13 -4.56 -24.45 -28.48
C THR A 13 -4.81 -25.67 -27.58
N GLN A 14 -5.49 -25.49 -26.45
CA GLN A 14 -5.78 -26.53 -25.48
C GLN A 14 -7.27 -26.88 -25.50
N ILE A 15 -7.58 -28.18 -25.39
CA ILE A 15 -8.91 -28.66 -25.03
C ILE A 15 -8.85 -29.47 -23.73
N SER A 16 -9.97 -29.51 -23.03
CA SER A 16 -10.20 -30.43 -21.92
C SER A 16 -11.22 -31.49 -22.34
N VAL A 17 -10.90 -32.76 -22.12
CA VAL A 17 -11.64 -33.92 -22.63
C VAL A 17 -12.16 -34.76 -21.47
N GLY A 18 -13.41 -35.20 -21.56
CA GLY A 18 -14.12 -36.05 -20.62
C GLY A 18 -14.87 -37.19 -21.30
N GLY A 19 -15.58 -38.02 -20.53
CA GLY A 19 -16.29 -39.19 -21.06
C GLY A 19 -15.37 -40.38 -21.34
N LEU A 20 -14.21 -40.42 -20.70
CA LEU A 20 -13.17 -41.42 -20.92
C LEU A 20 -13.43 -42.70 -20.10
N GLU A 21 -13.05 -43.85 -20.66
CA GLU A 21 -13.06 -45.13 -19.96
C GLU A 21 -11.78 -45.33 -19.14
N ASN A 22 -11.83 -46.13 -18.06
CA ASN A 22 -10.73 -46.28 -17.11
C ASN A 22 -9.45 -46.91 -17.69
N TYR A 23 -9.53 -47.58 -18.85
CA TYR A 23 -8.37 -48.20 -19.50
C TYR A 23 -7.65 -47.26 -20.49
N VAL A 24 -8.23 -46.09 -20.80
CA VAL A 24 -7.64 -45.15 -21.76
C VAL A 24 -6.33 -44.60 -21.20
N THR A 25 -5.30 -44.50 -22.03
CA THR A 25 -4.00 -43.88 -21.69
C THR A 25 -3.82 -42.55 -22.43
N ALA A 26 -2.89 -41.71 -21.97
CA ALA A 26 -2.53 -40.45 -22.61
C ALA A 26 -2.06 -40.66 -24.05
N LYS A 27 -1.28 -41.73 -24.29
CA LYS A 27 -0.83 -42.14 -25.62
C LYS A 27 -2.00 -42.54 -26.54
N MET A 28 -2.95 -43.35 -26.07
CA MET A 28 -4.13 -43.70 -26.85
C MET A 28 -4.95 -42.47 -27.26
N LEU A 29 -5.06 -41.48 -26.37
CA LEU A 29 -5.72 -40.22 -26.67
C LEU A 29 -4.94 -39.37 -27.65
N LEU A 30 -3.61 -39.31 -27.50
CA LEU A 30 -2.74 -38.59 -28.42
C LEU A 30 -2.90 -39.15 -29.84
N ASP A 31 -2.69 -40.46 -30.02
CA ASP A 31 -2.81 -41.14 -31.32
C ASP A 31 -4.22 -40.92 -31.92
N TYR A 32 -5.27 -41.07 -31.10
CA TYR A 32 -6.66 -40.85 -31.55
C TYR A 32 -6.91 -39.42 -32.07
N PHE A 33 -6.45 -38.40 -31.35
CA PHE A 33 -6.65 -37.01 -31.77
C PHE A 33 -5.77 -36.65 -32.97
N GLU A 34 -4.58 -37.22 -33.10
CA GLU A 34 -3.75 -37.04 -34.30
C GLU A 34 -4.38 -37.64 -35.55
N ASP A 35 -4.97 -38.84 -35.44
CA ASP A 35 -5.63 -39.53 -36.55
C ASP A 35 -6.94 -38.84 -36.99
N ASN A 36 -7.69 -38.25 -36.05
CA ASN A 36 -9.06 -37.77 -36.31
C ASN A 36 -9.18 -36.24 -36.41
N ILE A 37 -8.28 -35.47 -35.79
CA ILE A 37 -8.42 -34.00 -35.68
C ILE A 37 -7.15 -33.26 -36.14
N GLY A 38 -5.98 -33.65 -35.65
CA GLY A 38 -4.71 -33.05 -36.03
C GLY A 38 -3.63 -33.15 -34.95
N LEU A 39 -2.43 -32.69 -35.30
CA LEU A 39 -1.20 -32.87 -34.53
C LEU A 39 -1.32 -32.40 -33.06
N VAL A 40 -0.92 -33.27 -32.13
CA VAL A 40 -0.98 -33.04 -30.68
C VAL A 40 0.44 -32.90 -30.13
N TRP A 41 0.70 -31.85 -29.35
CA TRP A 41 2.00 -31.63 -28.70
C TRP A 41 2.10 -32.23 -27.31
N ARG A 42 0.99 -32.23 -26.57
CA ARG A 42 0.93 -32.82 -25.24
C ARG A 42 -0.46 -33.35 -24.94
N CYS A 43 -0.54 -34.55 -24.40
CA CYS A 43 -1.73 -35.11 -23.80
C CYS A 43 -1.43 -35.43 -22.33
N ARG A 44 -2.17 -34.83 -21.39
CA ARG A 44 -2.10 -35.14 -19.97
C ARG A 44 -3.43 -35.71 -19.50
N LEU A 45 -3.47 -37.01 -19.25
CA LEU A 45 -4.60 -37.73 -18.72
C LEU A 45 -4.54 -37.76 -17.18
N LYS A 46 -5.68 -37.48 -16.55
CA LYS A 46 -5.81 -37.36 -15.11
C LYS A 46 -6.99 -38.18 -14.60
N THR A 47 -6.75 -38.94 -13.53
CA THR A 47 -7.75 -39.81 -12.88
C THR A 47 -8.07 -39.40 -11.44
N SER A 48 -7.47 -38.29 -10.99
CA SER A 48 -7.58 -37.79 -9.62
C SER A 48 -7.99 -36.31 -9.62
N SER A 49 -8.65 -35.85 -8.56
CA SER A 49 -8.77 -34.43 -8.27
C SER A 49 -8.74 -34.21 -6.77
N THR A 50 -8.55 -32.97 -6.34
CA THR A 50 -8.74 -32.62 -4.93
C THR A 50 -10.22 -32.84 -4.56
N PRO A 51 -10.52 -33.69 -3.56
CA PRO A 51 -11.90 -34.00 -3.21
C PRO A 51 -12.66 -32.78 -2.65
N PRO A 52 -13.98 -32.66 -2.93
CA PRO A 52 -14.81 -31.59 -2.38
C PRO A 52 -14.75 -31.48 -0.85
N GLU A 53 -14.58 -30.24 -0.35
CA GLU A 53 -14.57 -29.93 1.09
C GLU A 53 -13.52 -30.73 1.90
N SER A 54 -12.44 -31.14 1.22
CA SER A 54 -11.27 -31.78 1.83
C SER A 54 -10.08 -30.83 1.84
N TYR A 55 -9.19 -31.01 2.81
CA TYR A 55 -8.07 -30.10 3.02
C TYR A 55 -6.82 -30.89 3.41
N PRO A 56 -5.64 -30.49 2.92
CA PRO A 56 -4.40 -31.13 3.34
C PRO A 56 -4.21 -30.94 4.84
N ASN A 57 -3.79 -32.01 5.51
CA ASN A 57 -3.40 -32.02 6.91
C ASN A 57 -1.95 -32.49 6.99
N TYR A 58 -1.05 -31.54 7.24
CA TYR A 58 0.39 -31.79 7.27
C TYR A 58 0.91 -32.29 8.63
N GLU A 59 0.05 -32.34 9.65
CA GLU A 59 0.41 -32.86 10.99
C GLU A 59 0.35 -34.40 11.03
N ILE A 60 -0.33 -35.02 10.07
CA ILE A 60 -0.50 -36.46 10.00
C ILE A 60 0.67 -37.07 9.25
N ASP A 61 1.41 -37.95 9.92
CA ASP A 61 2.42 -38.77 9.27
C ASP A 61 1.77 -39.80 8.34
N THR A 62 2.02 -39.66 7.04
CA THR A 62 1.47 -40.52 5.99
C THR A 62 1.96 -41.96 6.06
N GLU A 63 3.12 -42.23 6.67
CA GLU A 63 3.66 -43.59 6.82
C GLU A 63 2.93 -44.36 7.93
N SER A 64 2.42 -43.66 8.94
CA SER A 64 1.72 -44.23 10.09
C SER A 64 0.24 -44.59 9.84
N VAL A 65 -0.34 -44.16 8.72
CA VAL A 65 -1.79 -44.30 8.43
C VAL A 65 -2.03 -45.36 7.34
N LYS A 66 -2.98 -46.28 7.57
CA LYS A 66 -3.43 -47.24 6.54
C LYS A 66 -4.01 -46.50 5.34
N ARG A 67 -3.37 -46.65 4.17
CA ARG A 67 -3.85 -46.10 2.89
C ARG A 67 -5.26 -46.60 2.57
N LYS A 68 -6.23 -45.69 2.57
CA LYS A 68 -7.56 -45.96 2.00
C LYS A 68 -7.55 -45.45 0.57
N ILE A 69 -7.66 -46.38 -0.39
CA ILE A 69 -7.72 -46.07 -1.83
C ILE A 69 -9.16 -45.72 -2.25
N ASP A 70 -10.16 -46.02 -1.41
CA ASP A 70 -11.59 -45.83 -1.65
C ASP A 70 -12.08 -44.38 -1.45
N TYR A 71 -11.30 -43.36 -1.83
CA TYR A 71 -11.90 -42.05 -2.09
C TYR A 71 -12.39 -42.04 -3.53
N VAL A 72 -13.56 -41.45 -3.80
CA VAL A 72 -14.18 -41.45 -5.13
C VAL A 72 -13.20 -40.83 -6.14
N LYS A 73 -12.57 -41.68 -6.96
CA LYS A 73 -11.77 -41.22 -8.11
C LYS A 73 -12.75 -40.57 -9.09
N ILE A 74 -12.40 -39.38 -9.57
CA ILE A 74 -13.19 -38.69 -10.58
C ILE A 74 -13.09 -39.48 -11.88
N GLU A 75 -14.14 -39.44 -12.71
CA GLU A 75 -14.04 -40.00 -14.07
C GLU A 75 -12.80 -39.44 -14.77
N PRO A 76 -12.05 -40.27 -15.51
CA PRO A 76 -10.84 -39.82 -16.18
C PRO A 76 -11.14 -38.64 -17.11
N HIS A 77 -10.27 -37.64 -17.09
CA HIS A 77 -10.33 -36.46 -17.95
C HIS A 77 -8.92 -36.11 -18.43
N ALA A 78 -8.80 -35.50 -19.60
CA ALA A 78 -7.50 -35.18 -20.18
C ALA A 78 -7.40 -33.71 -20.61
N PHE A 79 -6.18 -33.21 -20.65
CA PHE A 79 -5.81 -31.91 -21.19
C PHE A 79 -4.95 -32.14 -22.43
N VAL A 80 -5.44 -31.70 -23.59
CA VAL A 80 -4.80 -31.96 -24.89
C VAL A 80 -4.40 -30.63 -25.53
N HIS A 81 -3.11 -30.46 -25.82
CA HIS A 81 -2.56 -29.30 -26.53
C HIS A 81 -2.31 -29.65 -27.99
N PHE A 82 -3.01 -28.97 -28.89
CA PHE A 82 -2.80 -29.08 -30.33
C PHE A 82 -1.71 -28.13 -30.83
N ALA A 83 -1.08 -28.52 -31.94
CA ALA A 83 -0.09 -27.71 -32.63
C ALA A 83 -0.66 -26.42 -33.23
N VAL A 84 -1.92 -26.48 -33.70
CA VAL A 84 -2.62 -25.37 -34.33
C VAL A 84 -3.97 -25.12 -33.67
N ALA A 85 -4.36 -23.85 -33.56
CA ALA A 85 -5.59 -23.43 -32.88
C ALA A 85 -6.87 -23.94 -33.56
N HIS A 86 -6.83 -24.12 -34.88
CA HIS A 86 -7.94 -24.68 -35.65
C HIS A 86 -8.34 -26.08 -35.16
N SER A 87 -7.37 -26.92 -34.79
CA SER A 87 -7.62 -28.29 -34.32
C SER A 87 -8.41 -28.33 -33.01
N ALA A 88 -8.14 -27.40 -32.07
CA ALA A 88 -8.92 -27.31 -30.83
C ALA A 88 -10.40 -26.99 -31.09
N LYS A 89 -10.67 -26.08 -32.05
CA LYS A 89 -12.04 -25.75 -32.45
C LYS A 89 -12.70 -26.88 -33.24
N ALA A 90 -11.97 -27.52 -34.15
CA ALA A 90 -12.43 -28.68 -34.90
C ALA A 90 -12.81 -29.85 -33.97
N ALA A 91 -12.04 -30.10 -32.90
CA ALA A 91 -12.37 -31.11 -31.90
C ALA A 91 -13.71 -30.81 -31.19
N LEU A 92 -13.95 -29.54 -30.83
CA LEU A 92 -15.22 -29.12 -30.23
C LEU A 92 -16.39 -29.31 -31.22
N ASP A 93 -16.21 -28.89 -32.47
CA ASP A 93 -17.25 -28.98 -33.51
C ASP A 93 -17.56 -30.45 -33.86
N ALA A 94 -16.54 -31.31 -33.96
CA ALA A 94 -16.70 -32.76 -34.17
C ALA A 94 -17.42 -33.43 -33.00
N THR A 95 -17.14 -33.00 -31.77
CA THR A 95 -17.87 -33.46 -30.59
C THR A 95 -19.34 -33.05 -30.64
N ALA A 96 -19.64 -31.82 -31.04
CA ALA A 96 -21.02 -31.33 -31.18
C ALA A 96 -21.81 -32.10 -32.25
N ARG A 97 -21.13 -32.63 -33.28
CA ARG A 97 -21.72 -33.52 -34.30
C ARG A 97 -21.80 -35.00 -33.86
N GLY A 98 -21.25 -35.35 -32.69
CA GLY A 98 -21.23 -36.73 -32.18
C GLY A 98 -20.20 -37.64 -32.87
N GLU A 99 -19.20 -37.08 -33.55
CA GLU A 99 -18.21 -37.83 -34.34
C GLU A 99 -17.04 -38.36 -33.49
N LEU A 100 -16.79 -37.76 -32.32
CA LEU A 100 -15.70 -38.16 -31.44
C LEU A 100 -16.13 -39.22 -30.43
N ILE A 101 -15.86 -40.48 -30.75
CA ILE A 101 -16.14 -41.66 -29.92
C ILE A 101 -14.83 -42.44 -29.75
N LEU A 102 -14.42 -42.64 -28.49
CA LEU A 102 -13.27 -43.47 -28.12
C LEU A 102 -13.75 -44.59 -27.20
N GLY A 103 -13.68 -45.84 -27.66
CA GLY A 103 -14.28 -46.98 -26.95
C GLY A 103 -15.80 -47.05 -27.18
N ARG A 104 -16.59 -47.15 -26.09
CA ARG A 104 -18.06 -47.22 -26.15
C ARG A 104 -18.76 -45.92 -25.74
N LYS A 105 -18.00 -44.88 -25.38
CA LYS A 105 -18.54 -43.60 -24.91
C LYS A 105 -18.20 -42.45 -25.87
N PRO A 106 -19.15 -41.53 -26.13
CA PRO A 106 -18.84 -40.29 -26.81
C PRO A 106 -17.97 -39.40 -25.90
N LEU A 107 -16.98 -38.76 -26.49
CA LEU A 107 -16.12 -37.81 -25.78
C LEU A 107 -16.89 -36.52 -25.47
N LYS A 108 -16.56 -35.89 -24.34
CA LYS A 108 -17.00 -34.53 -24.01
C LYS A 108 -15.81 -33.60 -24.16
N VAL A 109 -15.92 -32.56 -24.97
CA VAL A 109 -14.83 -31.60 -25.20
C VAL A 109 -15.26 -30.22 -24.74
N SER A 110 -14.35 -29.55 -24.03
CA SER A 110 -14.46 -28.13 -23.69
C SER A 110 -13.18 -27.41 -24.11
N LEU A 111 -13.30 -26.17 -24.57
CA LEU A 111 -12.15 -25.36 -24.92
C LEU A 111 -11.41 -24.92 -23.66
N GLY A 112 -10.07 -24.98 -23.71
CA GLY A 112 -9.19 -24.45 -22.68
C GLY A 112 -9.12 -22.92 -22.69
N PRO A 113 -8.09 -22.34 -22.05
CA PRO A 113 -8.00 -20.90 -21.89
C PRO A 113 -7.66 -20.24 -23.22
N GLN A 114 -8.35 -19.15 -23.52
CA GLN A 114 -8.02 -18.29 -24.66
C GLN A 114 -6.75 -17.53 -24.35
N ASN A 115 -5.71 -17.80 -25.13
CA ASN A 115 -4.39 -17.25 -24.93
C ASN A 115 -3.96 -16.42 -26.14
N PRO A 116 -3.18 -15.35 -25.91
CA PRO A 116 -2.46 -14.66 -26.96
C PRO A 116 -1.63 -15.61 -27.83
N TYR A 117 -1.74 -15.55 -29.15
CA TYR A 117 -0.88 -16.36 -30.03
C TYR A 117 0.62 -16.14 -29.74
N ARG A 118 1.05 -14.88 -29.59
CA ARG A 118 2.42 -14.50 -29.23
C ARG A 118 2.90 -15.06 -27.88
N MET A 119 2.00 -15.30 -26.93
CA MET A 119 2.38 -15.86 -25.62
C MET A 119 2.79 -17.33 -25.76
N ASN A 120 2.09 -18.08 -26.61
CA ASN A 120 2.49 -19.44 -26.97
C ASN A 120 3.85 -19.44 -27.67
N GLU A 121 4.08 -18.55 -28.64
CA GLU A 121 5.38 -18.45 -29.32
C GLU A 121 6.53 -18.08 -28.38
N ARG A 122 6.30 -17.11 -27.49
CA ARG A 122 7.29 -16.70 -26.49
C ARG A 122 7.61 -17.85 -25.53
N ARG A 123 6.63 -18.64 -25.12
CA ARG A 123 6.87 -19.80 -24.24
C ARG A 123 7.73 -20.86 -24.94
N ARG A 124 7.48 -21.13 -26.23
CA ARG A 124 8.29 -22.08 -27.03
C ARG A 124 9.75 -21.65 -27.18
N THR A 125 10.01 -20.35 -27.21
CA THR A 125 11.36 -19.79 -27.42
C THR A 125 12.09 -19.43 -26.13
N THR A 126 11.39 -19.35 -25.01
CA THR A 126 11.95 -18.96 -23.71
C THR A 126 11.87 -20.14 -22.73
N THR A 127 12.85 -21.03 -22.79
CA THR A 127 12.91 -22.22 -21.94
C THR A 127 13.46 -21.90 -20.53
N PRO A 128 12.99 -22.62 -19.49
CA PRO A 128 13.50 -22.46 -18.13
C PRO A 128 14.86 -23.16 -18.00
N TYR A 129 15.75 -22.57 -17.20
CA TYR A 129 16.99 -23.23 -16.79
C TYR A 129 16.65 -24.29 -15.74
N LYS A 130 16.58 -25.55 -16.17
CA LYS A 130 16.22 -26.69 -15.32
C LYS A 130 17.46 -27.38 -14.75
N LEU A 131 17.45 -27.59 -13.44
CA LEU A 131 18.39 -28.44 -12.71
C LEU A 131 17.59 -29.60 -12.09
N SER A 132 17.72 -30.79 -12.67
CA SER A 132 17.00 -31.98 -12.23
C SER A 132 17.74 -32.75 -11.14
N ASP A 133 17.00 -33.44 -10.28
CA ASP A 133 17.50 -34.25 -9.15
C ASP A 133 18.44 -33.46 -8.23
N VAL A 134 18.04 -32.24 -7.87
CA VAL A 134 18.77 -31.43 -6.88
C VAL A 134 18.42 -31.89 -5.46
N LEU A 135 19.37 -31.74 -4.54
CA LEU A 135 19.07 -31.86 -3.11
C LEU A 135 18.75 -30.47 -2.57
N VAL A 136 17.63 -30.36 -1.87
CA VAL A 136 17.15 -29.11 -1.27
C VAL A 136 17.13 -29.25 0.23
N GLU A 137 17.80 -28.32 0.91
CA GLU A 137 17.75 -28.18 2.35
C GLU A 137 17.35 -26.75 2.71
N ILE A 138 16.43 -26.61 3.67
CA ILE A 138 15.92 -25.32 4.13
C ILE A 138 16.39 -25.10 5.56
N GLY A 139 16.98 -23.95 5.84
CA GLY A 139 17.64 -23.71 7.11
C GLY A 139 18.03 -22.25 7.37
N GLY A 140 18.73 -22.05 8.47
CA GLY A 140 19.25 -20.75 8.90
C GLY A 140 20.76 -20.76 9.07
N MET A 141 21.42 -19.66 8.74
CA MET A 141 22.85 -19.47 9.03
C MET A 141 23.03 -19.09 10.50
N ARG A 142 23.72 -19.91 11.28
CA ARG A 142 24.06 -19.59 12.68
C ARG A 142 25.23 -18.62 12.77
N SER A 143 26.24 -18.85 11.92
CA SER A 143 27.39 -17.98 11.70
C SER A 143 27.70 -17.93 10.20
N ARG A 144 28.76 -17.22 9.77
CA ARG A 144 29.14 -17.15 8.34
C ARG A 144 29.39 -18.53 7.72
N ASP A 145 29.80 -19.51 8.54
CA ASP A 145 30.31 -20.81 8.08
C ASP A 145 29.49 -22.00 8.62
N GLU A 146 28.34 -21.75 9.26
CA GLU A 146 27.53 -22.80 9.90
C GLU A 146 26.06 -22.68 9.50
N PHE A 147 25.57 -23.69 8.78
CA PHE A 147 24.20 -23.81 8.29
C PHE A 147 23.45 -24.87 9.10
N ILE A 148 22.34 -24.45 9.73
CA ILE A 148 21.47 -25.33 10.52
C ILE A 148 20.26 -25.70 9.68
N VAL A 149 20.10 -27.00 9.42
CA VAL A 149 19.03 -27.56 8.59
C VAL A 149 17.76 -27.72 9.43
N GLY A 150 16.67 -27.12 8.97
CA GLY A 150 15.34 -27.30 9.55
C GLY A 150 14.44 -28.25 8.76
N TRP A 151 14.71 -28.43 7.46
CA TRP A 151 14.00 -29.41 6.63
C TRP A 151 14.84 -29.87 5.44
N ARG A 152 14.63 -31.13 5.03
CA ARG A 152 15.22 -31.72 3.83
C ARG A 152 14.12 -32.15 2.85
N GLY A 153 14.31 -31.79 1.59
CA GLY A 153 13.47 -32.26 0.50
C GLY A 153 13.66 -33.74 0.20
N PRO A 154 12.82 -34.29 -0.69
CA PRO A 154 12.99 -35.64 -1.21
C PRO A 154 14.42 -35.87 -1.75
N ARG A 155 14.96 -37.08 -1.58
CA ARG A 155 16.33 -37.43 -2.01
C ARG A 155 16.51 -37.44 -3.53
N THR A 156 15.41 -37.59 -4.28
CA THR A 156 15.38 -37.69 -5.75
C THR A 156 14.09 -37.05 -6.27
N GLY A 157 14.05 -36.66 -7.55
CA GLY A 157 12.84 -36.14 -8.18
C GLY A 157 12.48 -34.71 -7.77
N VAL A 158 13.46 -33.92 -7.29
CA VAL A 158 13.31 -32.49 -7.05
C VAL A 158 13.95 -31.71 -8.19
N ASP A 159 13.18 -30.83 -8.81
CA ASP A 159 13.63 -29.95 -9.89
C ASP A 159 13.74 -28.51 -9.37
N PHE A 160 14.89 -27.86 -9.61
CA PHE A 160 15.04 -26.41 -9.46
C PHE A 160 15.00 -25.75 -10.83
N LEU A 161 14.06 -24.81 -11.00
CA LEU A 161 13.77 -24.14 -12.27
C LEU A 161 13.99 -22.64 -12.09
N VAL A 162 14.81 -22.02 -12.93
CA VAL A 162 14.85 -20.56 -13.10
C VAL A 162 14.24 -20.23 -14.44
N ASP A 163 13.08 -19.56 -14.45
CA ASP A 163 12.19 -19.44 -15.60
C ASP A 163 12.15 -17.99 -16.11
N PRO A 164 12.88 -17.65 -17.18
CA PRO A 164 12.92 -16.28 -17.73
C PRO A 164 11.60 -15.80 -18.32
N PHE A 165 10.71 -16.73 -18.70
CA PHE A 165 9.41 -16.42 -19.29
C PHE A 165 8.52 -15.65 -18.31
N ASN A 166 8.36 -16.20 -17.10
CA ASN A 166 7.60 -15.57 -16.00
C ASN A 166 8.48 -14.77 -15.04
N GLY A 167 9.81 -14.85 -15.16
CA GLY A 167 10.73 -14.22 -14.22
C GLY A 167 10.61 -14.81 -12.80
N THR A 168 10.55 -16.13 -12.69
CA THR A 168 10.31 -16.85 -11.42
C THR A 168 11.36 -17.93 -11.18
N CYS A 169 11.60 -18.25 -9.92
CA CYS A 169 12.36 -19.41 -9.47
C CYS A 169 11.41 -20.40 -8.80
N LYS A 170 11.53 -21.70 -9.12
CA LYS A 170 10.61 -22.75 -8.64
C LYS A 170 11.36 -23.98 -8.15
N LEU A 171 10.87 -24.59 -7.09
CA LEU A 171 11.23 -25.95 -6.66
C LEU A 171 10.01 -26.85 -6.82
N HIS A 172 10.12 -27.89 -7.64
CA HIS A 172 9.04 -28.84 -7.91
C HIS A 172 9.41 -30.24 -7.43
N PHE A 173 8.47 -30.92 -6.78
CA PHE A 173 8.63 -32.33 -6.38
C PHE A 173 7.27 -32.96 -6.05
N THR A 174 7.22 -34.28 -5.90
CA THR A 174 5.99 -35.03 -5.59
C THR A 174 6.08 -35.68 -4.21
N LYS A 175 4.98 -35.68 -3.43
CA LYS A 175 4.90 -36.29 -2.10
C LYS A 175 3.49 -36.80 -1.79
N ASP A 176 3.38 -37.89 -1.02
CA ASP A 176 2.13 -38.34 -0.40
C ASP A 176 1.65 -37.32 0.66
N THR A 177 0.36 -36.99 0.64
CA THR A 177 -0.24 -35.97 1.53
C THR A 177 -1.57 -36.48 2.11
N ALA A 178 -1.76 -36.33 3.42
CA ALA A 178 -3.01 -36.66 4.08
C ALA A 178 -4.06 -35.56 3.88
N PHE A 179 -5.31 -35.94 3.64
CA PHE A 179 -6.46 -35.05 3.49
C PHE A 179 -7.53 -35.39 4.54
N SER A 180 -8.02 -34.37 5.24
CA SER A 180 -9.10 -34.49 6.22
C SER A 180 -10.44 -34.09 5.61
N PHE A 181 -11.49 -34.88 5.88
CA PHE A 181 -12.86 -34.69 5.37
C PHE A 181 -13.79 -34.28 6.51
N LYS A 182 -14.78 -33.43 6.21
CA LYS A 182 -15.72 -32.94 7.22
C LYS A 182 -16.66 -34.02 7.80
N ALA A 183 -16.90 -35.10 7.05
CA ALA A 183 -17.86 -36.15 7.40
C ALA A 183 -17.22 -37.50 7.77
N GLU A 184 -15.90 -37.66 7.64
CA GLU A 184 -15.20 -38.92 7.90
C GLU A 184 -14.19 -38.77 9.04
N ALA A 185 -14.16 -39.76 9.94
CA ALA A 185 -13.25 -39.76 11.08
C ALA A 185 -11.79 -40.11 10.72
N ARG A 186 -11.51 -40.59 9.49
CA ARG A 186 -10.17 -41.02 9.06
C ARG A 186 -9.71 -40.24 7.81
N PRO A 187 -8.44 -39.83 7.72
CA PRO A 187 -7.90 -39.10 6.57
C PRO A 187 -7.68 -40.02 5.35
N ALA A 188 -7.70 -39.46 4.14
CA ALA A 188 -7.25 -40.14 2.91
C ALA A 188 -5.84 -39.70 2.53
N ILE A 189 -5.04 -40.59 1.93
CA ILE A 189 -3.69 -40.27 1.45
C ILE A 189 -3.75 -40.07 -0.06
N ILE A 190 -3.34 -38.90 -0.53
CA ILE A 190 -3.34 -38.51 -1.94
C ILE A 190 -1.94 -38.03 -2.32
N LYS A 191 -1.41 -38.55 -3.42
CA LYS A 191 -0.13 -38.12 -3.97
C LYS A 191 -0.28 -36.76 -4.65
N CYS A 192 0.58 -35.82 -4.29
CA CYS A 192 0.49 -34.43 -4.73
C CYS A 192 1.82 -33.92 -5.28
N ASN A 193 1.74 -33.13 -6.35
CA ASN A 193 2.83 -32.30 -6.84
C ASN A 193 2.87 -31.01 -6.02
N PHE A 194 4.04 -30.66 -5.50
CA PHE A 194 4.28 -29.42 -4.77
C PHE A 194 5.13 -28.47 -5.61
N LYS A 195 4.84 -27.18 -5.48
CA LYS A 195 5.60 -26.09 -6.08
C LYS A 195 5.90 -25.04 -5.03
N ILE A 196 7.18 -24.76 -4.81
CA ILE A 196 7.66 -23.60 -4.05
C ILE A 196 8.13 -22.57 -5.07
N GLU A 197 7.58 -21.35 -5.07
CA GLU A 197 7.82 -20.32 -6.07
C GLU A 197 8.22 -18.99 -5.42
N PHE A 198 9.24 -18.32 -5.96
CA PHE A 198 9.71 -17.01 -5.51
C PHE A 198 10.31 -16.22 -6.67
N LEU A 199 10.46 -14.91 -6.50
CA LEU A 199 10.95 -14.02 -7.55
C LEU A 199 12.44 -13.73 -7.42
N PRO A 200 13.18 -13.51 -8.52
CA PRO A 200 14.59 -13.12 -8.48
C PRO A 200 14.87 -11.92 -7.57
N ARG A 201 13.97 -10.93 -7.55
CA ARG A 201 14.08 -9.73 -6.70
C ARG A 201 13.93 -9.99 -5.20
N GLU A 202 13.48 -11.18 -4.81
CA GLU A 202 13.34 -11.60 -3.41
C GLU A 202 14.60 -12.30 -2.91
N ILE A 203 15.60 -12.51 -3.77
CA ILE A 203 16.90 -13.08 -3.40
C ILE A 203 17.80 -11.93 -2.94
N ASN A 204 18.18 -11.93 -1.67
CA ASN A 204 19.12 -10.94 -1.11
C ASN A 204 20.52 -11.15 -1.65
N GLU A 205 20.98 -12.40 -1.64
CA GLU A 205 22.30 -12.80 -2.10
C GLU A 205 22.33 -14.29 -2.44
N ILE A 206 23.32 -14.66 -3.27
CA ILE A 206 23.63 -16.02 -3.64
C ILE A 206 25.10 -16.30 -3.31
N ASN A 207 25.35 -17.29 -2.46
CA ASN A 207 26.69 -17.78 -2.18
C ASN A 207 26.93 -19.11 -2.89
N GLN A 208 28.05 -19.21 -3.61
CA GLN A 208 28.45 -20.44 -4.29
C GLN A 208 29.51 -21.18 -3.47
N TYR A 209 29.36 -22.50 -3.38
CA TYR A 209 30.34 -23.41 -2.80
C TYR A 209 30.56 -24.60 -3.74
N ARG A 210 31.78 -25.11 -3.78
CA ARG A 210 32.14 -26.34 -4.48
C ARG A 210 32.53 -27.41 -3.47
N ASP A 211 31.88 -28.55 -3.61
CA ASP A 211 32.30 -29.79 -2.97
C ASP A 211 32.76 -30.77 -4.06
N PHE A 212 33.58 -31.76 -3.71
CA PHE A 212 34.15 -32.74 -4.66
C PHE A 212 33.10 -33.43 -5.54
N SER A 213 31.87 -33.57 -5.05
CA SER A 213 30.76 -34.24 -5.73
C SER A 213 29.59 -33.34 -6.14
N SER A 214 29.61 -32.03 -5.85
CA SER A 214 28.40 -31.19 -5.97
C SER A 214 28.70 -29.71 -6.18
N LEU A 215 27.87 -29.05 -6.99
CA LEU A 215 27.80 -27.61 -7.09
C LEU A 215 26.71 -27.12 -6.11
N ILE A 216 27.10 -26.37 -5.09
CA ILE A 216 26.21 -25.93 -4.02
C ILE A 216 25.93 -24.45 -4.18
N VAL A 217 24.65 -24.09 -4.06
CA VAL A 217 24.20 -22.71 -4.05
C VAL A 217 23.37 -22.47 -2.78
N LEU A 218 23.76 -21.45 -2.00
CA LEU A 218 22.94 -20.92 -0.93
C LEU A 218 22.18 -19.71 -1.44
N LEU A 219 20.85 -19.80 -1.46
CA LEU A 219 19.96 -18.69 -1.76
C LEU A 219 19.44 -18.12 -0.44
N GLN A 220 19.75 -16.86 -0.15
CA GLN A 220 19.15 -16.15 0.98
C GLN A 220 17.96 -15.32 0.50
N LEU A 221 16.77 -15.68 0.95
CA LEU A 221 15.52 -15.02 0.57
C LEU A 221 15.16 -13.90 1.56
N ALA A 222 14.63 -12.80 1.04
CA ALA A 222 14.11 -11.66 1.80
C ALA A 222 12.73 -11.94 2.41
N SER A 223 11.97 -12.87 1.83
CA SER A 223 10.64 -13.27 2.24
C SER A 223 10.42 -14.76 2.01
N SER A 224 9.47 -15.34 2.75
CA SER A 224 9.09 -16.74 2.54
C SER A 224 8.50 -16.95 1.15
N PRO A 225 8.76 -18.08 0.49
CA PRO A 225 8.27 -18.34 -0.86
C PRO A 225 6.80 -18.77 -0.89
N LEU A 226 6.17 -18.67 -2.06
CA LEU A 226 4.81 -19.12 -2.30
C LEU A 226 4.76 -20.65 -2.41
N VAL A 227 3.79 -21.29 -1.76
CA VAL A 227 3.64 -22.75 -1.71
C VAL A 227 2.32 -23.22 -2.34
N TYR A 228 2.42 -24.12 -3.32
CA TYR A 228 1.27 -24.65 -4.04
C TYR A 228 1.30 -26.17 -4.02
N TYR A 229 0.12 -26.77 -4.17
CA TYR A 229 -0.02 -28.18 -4.47
C TYR A 229 -1.07 -28.40 -5.58
N ARG A 230 -0.98 -29.55 -6.25
CA ARG A 230 -2.05 -30.13 -7.06
C ARG A 230 -1.96 -31.65 -6.99
N THR A 231 -3.04 -32.37 -7.25
CA THR A 231 -2.98 -33.84 -7.27
C THR A 231 -2.04 -34.32 -8.37
N ALA A 232 -1.32 -35.41 -8.09
CA ALA A 232 -0.37 -36.04 -8.99
C ALA A 232 -0.95 -37.33 -9.61
N ASP A 233 -0.05 -38.20 -10.09
CA ASP A 233 -0.33 -39.46 -10.79
C ASP A 233 -1.08 -39.27 -12.12
N ASP A 234 -0.64 -38.26 -12.86
CA ASP A 234 -1.09 -38.02 -14.22
C ASP A 234 -0.27 -38.87 -15.21
N ASP A 235 -0.94 -39.37 -16.25
CA ASP A 235 -0.31 -39.99 -17.40
C ASP A 235 -0.06 -38.90 -18.46
N ILE A 236 1.19 -38.65 -18.83
CA ILE A 236 1.60 -37.52 -19.67
C ILE A 236 2.39 -38.04 -20.86
N GLU A 237 1.91 -37.74 -22.07
CA GLU A 237 2.63 -37.94 -23.32
C GLU A 237 2.96 -36.57 -23.93
N GLU A 238 4.24 -36.32 -24.20
CA GLU A 238 4.75 -35.09 -24.83
C GLU A 238 5.51 -35.44 -26.11
N SER A 239 5.15 -34.80 -27.23
CA SER A 239 5.74 -35.07 -28.56
C SER A 239 6.73 -33.99 -29.01
N VAL A 240 6.99 -32.97 -28.18
CA VAL A 240 7.81 -31.79 -28.54
C VAL A 240 8.97 -31.52 -27.56
N PRO A 241 10.11 -30.99 -28.03
CA PRO A 241 11.29 -30.72 -27.19
C PRO A 241 11.28 -29.33 -26.52
N PHE A 242 10.18 -28.57 -26.61
CA PHE A 242 10.06 -27.21 -26.06
C PHE A 242 8.94 -27.13 -25.02
N ASP A 243 9.02 -26.14 -24.14
CA ASP A 243 8.01 -25.93 -23.11
C ASP A 243 6.69 -25.39 -23.67
N LEU A 244 5.58 -25.93 -23.13
CA LEU A 244 4.22 -25.43 -23.34
C LEU A 244 3.75 -24.59 -22.14
N LEU A 245 2.64 -23.87 -22.31
CA LEU A 245 1.93 -23.28 -21.16
C LEU A 245 1.41 -24.39 -20.24
N ASP A 246 1.28 -24.09 -18.94
CA ASP A 246 0.69 -25.04 -17.99
C ASP A 246 -0.80 -25.29 -18.34
N ASP A 247 -1.33 -26.44 -17.91
CA ASP A 247 -2.70 -26.82 -18.21
C ASP A 247 -3.73 -26.05 -17.35
N ASP A 248 -5.00 -26.15 -17.73
CA ASP A 248 -6.15 -25.71 -16.91
C ASP A 248 -6.33 -26.47 -15.58
N ASP A 249 -5.41 -27.37 -15.22
CA ASP A 249 -5.35 -28.04 -13.93
C ASP A 249 -4.78 -27.10 -12.85
N PRO A 250 -5.60 -26.62 -11.90
CA PRO A 250 -5.24 -25.50 -11.03
C PRO A 250 -4.20 -25.89 -9.98
N TRP A 251 -3.17 -25.05 -9.84
CA TRP A 251 -2.33 -25.03 -8.65
C TRP A 251 -3.07 -24.38 -7.48
N ILE A 252 -3.23 -25.11 -6.38
CA ILE A 252 -3.94 -24.66 -5.18
C ILE A 252 -2.94 -24.09 -4.17
N ARG A 253 -3.16 -22.84 -3.73
CA ARG A 253 -2.34 -22.22 -2.66
C ARG A 253 -2.56 -22.95 -1.33
N THR A 254 -1.47 -23.18 -0.61
CA THR A 254 -1.48 -23.83 0.71
C THR A 254 -0.48 -23.19 1.68
N THR A 255 -0.47 -23.70 2.92
CA THR A 255 0.43 -23.33 4.02
C THR A 255 1.75 -24.09 3.95
N ASP A 256 2.66 -23.80 4.88
CA ASP A 256 3.88 -24.60 5.08
C ASP A 256 3.51 -26.07 5.35
N PHE A 257 4.07 -26.99 4.56
CA PHE A 257 3.85 -28.43 4.67
C PHE A 257 4.94 -29.15 5.46
N THR A 258 5.98 -28.43 5.89
CA THR A 258 7.09 -29.00 6.65
C THR A 258 6.70 -29.11 8.13
N PRO A 259 7.07 -30.21 8.83
CA PRO A 259 6.66 -30.40 10.23
C PRO A 259 7.08 -29.24 11.15
N SER A 260 8.32 -28.77 11.03
CA SER A 260 8.88 -27.69 11.86
C SER A 260 8.57 -26.27 11.35
N GLY A 261 7.78 -26.15 10.27
CA GLY A 261 7.48 -24.87 9.63
C GLY A 261 8.70 -24.18 9.02
N ALA A 262 9.65 -24.96 8.50
CA ALA A 262 10.93 -24.49 7.97
C ALA A 262 10.79 -23.51 6.79
N ILE A 263 9.79 -23.64 5.92
CA ILE A 263 9.59 -22.72 4.78
C ILE A 263 9.21 -21.31 5.28
N GLY A 264 8.38 -21.23 6.30
CA GLY A 264 8.02 -19.98 6.95
C GLY A 264 9.19 -19.43 7.79
N ARG A 265 9.73 -20.26 8.69
CA ARG A 265 10.69 -19.84 9.72
C ARG A 265 12.08 -19.50 9.17
N CYS A 266 12.57 -20.28 8.22
CA CYS A 266 13.92 -20.15 7.68
C CYS A 266 13.93 -19.27 6.42
N ASN A 267 15.10 -18.72 6.09
CA ASN A 267 15.27 -17.84 4.94
C ASN A 267 16.39 -18.28 3.99
N THR A 268 17.12 -19.35 4.30
CA THR A 268 18.27 -19.81 3.52
C THR A 268 17.98 -21.18 2.92
N TYR A 269 18.14 -21.29 1.60
CA TYR A 269 17.88 -22.49 0.81
C TYR A 269 19.20 -22.98 0.23
N ARG A 270 19.63 -24.17 0.66
CA ARG A 270 20.80 -24.85 0.10
C ARG A 270 20.36 -25.79 -1.01
N ILE A 271 20.78 -25.48 -2.24
CA ILE A 271 20.53 -26.29 -3.43
C ILE A 271 21.84 -26.96 -3.84
N SER A 272 21.89 -28.28 -3.74
CA SER A 272 23.05 -29.07 -4.19
C SER A 272 22.72 -29.72 -5.51
N ALA A 273 23.40 -29.28 -6.57
CA ALA A 273 23.24 -29.80 -7.92
C ALA A 273 24.41 -30.71 -8.29
N ARG A 274 24.13 -31.77 -9.06
CA ARG A 274 25.17 -32.65 -9.61
C ARG A 274 26.03 -31.87 -10.62
N PRO A 275 27.33 -32.17 -10.77
CA PRO A 275 28.22 -31.47 -11.71
C PRO A 275 27.70 -31.42 -13.16
N ARG A 276 26.95 -32.44 -13.61
CA ARG A 276 26.28 -32.46 -14.93
C ARG A 276 25.31 -31.29 -15.16
N ASN A 277 24.73 -30.74 -14.10
CA ASN A 277 23.82 -29.59 -14.17
C ASN A 277 24.59 -28.25 -14.20
N GLY A 278 25.93 -28.26 -14.16
CA GLY A 278 26.78 -27.07 -14.11
C GLY A 278 26.51 -26.05 -15.22
N PRO A 279 26.38 -26.44 -16.50
CA PRO A 279 26.05 -25.50 -17.57
C PRO A 279 24.69 -24.82 -17.38
N SER A 280 23.67 -25.57 -16.94
CA SER A 280 22.34 -25.01 -16.62
C SER A 280 22.40 -24.06 -15.43
N LEU A 281 23.17 -24.42 -14.39
CA LEU A 281 23.37 -23.57 -13.22
C LEU A 281 24.06 -22.25 -13.59
N PHE A 282 25.10 -22.30 -14.43
CA PHE A 282 25.81 -21.10 -14.88
C PHE A 282 24.88 -20.13 -15.61
N LYS A 283 24.08 -20.64 -16.57
CA LYS A 283 23.08 -19.83 -17.30
C LYS A 283 22.04 -19.23 -16.35
N ALA A 284 21.57 -20.01 -15.38
CA ALA A 284 20.64 -19.53 -14.36
C ALA A 284 21.23 -18.38 -13.52
N LEU A 285 22.47 -18.53 -13.04
CA LEU A 285 23.17 -17.49 -12.27
C LEU A 285 23.46 -16.24 -13.11
N GLU A 286 23.83 -16.39 -14.39
CA GLU A 286 24.02 -15.26 -15.31
C GLU A 286 22.73 -14.46 -15.50
N TYR A 287 21.59 -15.15 -15.68
CA TYR A 287 20.28 -14.50 -15.72
C TYR A 287 19.96 -13.74 -14.42
N LEU A 288 20.24 -14.35 -13.26
CA LEU A 288 20.01 -13.69 -11.97
C LEU A 288 20.92 -12.47 -11.77
N ARG A 289 22.20 -12.52 -12.20
CA ARG A 289 23.10 -11.35 -12.23
C ARG A 289 22.56 -10.24 -13.11
N LYS A 290 22.04 -10.55 -14.31
CA LYS A 290 21.35 -9.57 -15.20
C LYS A 290 20.12 -8.94 -14.55
N ARG A 291 19.47 -9.65 -13.62
CA ARG A 291 18.37 -9.15 -12.78
C ARG A 291 18.83 -8.43 -11.51
N ARG A 292 20.12 -8.09 -11.40
CA ARG A 292 20.76 -7.39 -10.27
C ARG A 292 20.74 -8.17 -8.94
N VAL A 293 20.67 -9.51 -8.99
CA VAL A 293 20.86 -10.34 -7.81
C VAL A 293 22.36 -10.43 -7.48
N PRO A 294 22.79 -10.09 -6.26
CA PRO A 294 24.18 -10.26 -5.85
C PRO A 294 24.57 -11.74 -5.83
N VAL A 295 25.59 -12.10 -6.60
CA VAL A 295 26.17 -13.44 -6.61
C VAL A 295 27.62 -13.33 -6.15
N LEU A 296 27.90 -13.89 -4.99
CA LEU A 296 29.21 -13.90 -4.36
C LEU A 296 29.94 -15.19 -4.75
N ASP A 297 31.10 -15.03 -5.36
CA ASP A 297 31.99 -16.15 -5.73
C ASP A 297 32.85 -16.56 -4.52
N GLU A 298 33.34 -17.80 -4.51
CA GLU A 298 34.06 -18.40 -3.38
C GLU A 298 35.21 -17.52 -2.85
N SER A 299 35.26 -17.36 -1.52
CA SER A 299 36.53 -17.05 -0.85
C SER A 299 37.31 -18.37 -0.72
N PRO A 300 38.50 -18.51 -1.31
CA PRO A 300 39.24 -19.78 -1.30
C PRO A 300 39.53 -20.24 0.15
N GLY A 301 39.07 -21.45 0.51
CA GLY A 301 39.45 -22.14 1.76
C GLY A 301 38.36 -22.30 2.85
N ARG A 302 37.10 -21.92 2.63
CA ARG A 302 36.03 -22.01 3.64
C ARG A 302 35.03 -23.13 3.35
N ALA A 303 35.01 -24.17 4.19
CA ALA A 303 34.02 -25.24 4.13
C ALA A 303 32.79 -24.90 5.01
N LEU A 304 31.59 -24.97 4.42
CA LEU A 304 30.32 -24.77 5.14
C LEU A 304 30.02 -25.98 6.04
N ARG A 305 29.90 -25.76 7.36
CA ARG A 305 29.48 -26.81 8.31
C ARG A 305 27.96 -26.90 8.31
N VAL A 306 27.44 -28.10 7.99
CA VAL A 306 26.01 -28.38 7.95
C VAL A 306 25.64 -29.24 9.15
N GLN A 307 24.66 -28.82 9.94
CA GLN A 307 24.16 -29.56 11.10
C GLN A 307 22.64 -29.54 11.16
N ASP A 308 22.04 -30.54 11.79
CA ASP A 308 20.60 -30.60 12.02
C ASP A 308 20.23 -29.76 13.24
N GLU A 309 19.04 -29.15 13.22
CA GLU A 309 18.52 -28.49 14.41
C GLU A 309 18.20 -29.51 15.53
N PRO A 310 18.24 -29.10 16.81
CA PRO A 310 18.05 -30.03 17.93
C PRO A 310 16.76 -30.86 17.85
N ASP A 311 15.66 -30.25 17.40
CA ASP A 311 14.34 -30.87 17.28
C ASP A 311 14.00 -31.21 15.81
N PHE A 312 15.00 -31.59 15.01
CA PHE A 312 14.84 -31.83 13.58
C PHE A 312 13.73 -32.86 13.28
N GLY A 313 12.78 -32.46 12.44
CA GLY A 313 11.65 -33.30 12.03
C GLY A 313 10.47 -33.28 13.01
N MET A 314 10.59 -32.66 14.19
CA MET A 314 9.49 -32.54 15.14
C MET A 314 8.54 -31.40 14.75
N PRO A 315 7.21 -31.58 14.92
CA PRO A 315 6.25 -30.50 14.72
C PRO A 315 6.47 -29.35 15.69
N MET A 316 6.52 -28.12 15.18
CA MET A 316 6.58 -26.92 16.02
C MET A 316 5.16 -26.53 16.47
N PRO A 317 4.88 -26.41 17.78
CA PRO A 317 3.54 -26.15 18.28
C PRO A 317 3.07 -24.71 18.08
N ASP A 318 4.00 -23.75 17.91
CA ASP A 318 3.67 -22.35 17.75
C ASP A 318 3.40 -21.99 16.27
N PRO A 319 2.17 -21.59 15.90
CA PRO A 319 1.80 -21.38 14.50
C PRO A 319 2.42 -20.11 13.86
N PHE A 320 3.12 -19.29 14.66
CA PHE A 320 3.72 -18.03 14.28
C PHE A 320 5.24 -18.01 14.40
N PHE A 321 5.85 -19.07 14.91
CA PHE A 321 7.29 -19.19 15.16
C PHE A 321 7.86 -18.06 16.04
N CYS A 322 7.10 -17.68 17.07
CA CYS A 322 7.45 -16.62 17.99
C CYS A 322 7.89 -17.15 19.37
N LEU A 323 8.79 -16.41 20.01
CA LEU A 323 9.16 -16.62 21.40
C LEU A 323 8.02 -16.10 22.29
N GLN A 324 7.34 -17.01 22.97
CA GLN A 324 6.17 -16.68 23.79
C GLN A 324 6.58 -16.03 25.13
N TYR A 325 7.59 -16.57 25.82
CA TYR A 325 7.99 -16.10 27.14
C TYR A 325 9.47 -16.38 27.40
N LYS A 326 10.13 -15.44 28.09
CA LYS A 326 11.42 -15.63 28.75
C LYS A 326 11.40 -14.94 30.09
N GLU A 327 11.91 -15.62 31.10
CA GLU A 327 11.95 -15.10 32.46
C GLU A 327 12.76 -13.79 32.54
N GLY A 328 12.23 -12.79 33.24
CA GLY A 328 12.85 -11.47 33.37
C GLY A 328 12.74 -10.56 32.13
N ILE A 329 12.11 -11.01 31.03
CA ILE A 329 11.91 -10.20 29.83
C ILE A 329 10.44 -9.81 29.71
N ASN A 330 10.16 -8.51 29.68
CA ASN A 330 8.80 -8.01 29.55
C ASN A 330 8.24 -8.12 28.12
N PHE A 331 6.93 -7.91 28.00
CA PHE A 331 6.22 -8.02 26.72
C PHE A 331 6.76 -7.08 25.63
N LYS A 332 7.11 -5.83 25.95
CA LYS A 332 7.54 -4.85 24.92
C LYS A 332 8.87 -5.26 24.29
N ILE A 333 9.82 -5.70 25.11
CA ILE A 333 11.11 -6.21 24.66
C ILE A 333 10.89 -7.51 23.88
N MET A 334 10.10 -8.46 24.41
CA MET A 334 9.83 -9.74 23.75
C MET A 334 9.18 -9.56 22.37
N PHE A 335 8.27 -8.60 22.23
CA PHE A 335 7.64 -8.29 20.95
C PHE A 335 8.66 -7.78 19.92
N LEU A 336 9.61 -6.92 20.34
CA LEU A 336 10.67 -6.43 19.48
C LEU A 336 11.72 -7.50 19.13
N VAL A 337 12.07 -8.38 20.06
CA VAL A 337 12.92 -9.55 19.75
C VAL A 337 12.28 -10.40 18.65
N ASN A 338 10.98 -10.68 18.78
CA ASN A 338 10.22 -11.36 17.73
C ASN A 338 10.16 -10.55 16.42
N ALA A 339 10.14 -9.21 16.46
CA ALA A 339 10.18 -8.39 15.25
C ALA A 339 11.55 -8.47 14.53
N VAL A 340 12.66 -8.40 15.26
CA VAL A 340 14.03 -8.57 14.71
C VAL A 340 14.18 -9.97 14.11
N MET A 341 13.66 -10.99 14.80
CA MET A 341 13.70 -12.38 14.33
C MET A 341 12.82 -12.61 13.09
N HIS A 342 11.56 -12.17 13.10
CA HIS A 342 10.65 -12.35 11.96
C HIS A 342 11.09 -11.58 10.71
N LYS A 343 11.81 -10.46 10.88
CA LYS A 343 12.47 -9.74 9.77
C LYS A 343 13.65 -10.53 9.19
N GLY A 344 14.18 -11.51 9.92
CA GLY A 344 15.32 -12.34 9.50
C GLY A 344 16.68 -11.67 9.78
N ILE A 345 16.73 -10.67 10.65
CA ILE A 345 18.01 -10.04 11.05
C ILE A 345 18.80 -10.97 11.97
N ILE A 346 18.10 -11.61 12.90
CA ILE A 346 18.63 -12.69 13.74
C ILE A 346 17.74 -13.91 13.58
N ASN A 347 18.26 -15.10 13.90
CA ASN A 347 17.46 -16.32 13.99
C ASN A 347 17.54 -16.97 15.38
N GLN A 348 16.67 -17.94 15.62
CA GLN A 348 16.56 -18.63 16.91
C GLN A 348 17.86 -19.29 17.40
N HIS A 349 18.74 -19.71 16.49
CA HIS A 349 20.01 -20.38 16.83
C HIS A 349 21.11 -19.38 17.23
N GLN A 350 20.84 -18.08 17.12
CA GLN A 350 21.76 -16.99 17.48
C GLN A 350 21.40 -16.32 18.81
N MET A 351 20.36 -16.78 19.50
CA MET A 351 19.86 -16.20 20.75
C MET A 351 20.05 -17.15 21.95
N PRO A 352 21.29 -17.43 22.38
CA PRO A 352 21.53 -18.20 23.61
C PRO A 352 21.15 -17.36 24.85
N GLU A 353 21.15 -17.96 26.05
CA GLU A 353 20.73 -17.28 27.28
C GLU A 353 21.51 -15.97 27.54
N LYS A 354 22.80 -15.93 27.15
CA LYS A 354 23.64 -14.72 27.20
C LYS A 354 23.05 -13.52 26.43
N PHE A 355 22.31 -13.74 25.34
CA PHE A 355 21.61 -12.67 24.62
C PHE A 355 20.50 -12.07 25.50
N PHE A 356 19.75 -12.91 26.22
CA PHE A 356 18.72 -12.45 27.14
C PHE A 356 19.31 -11.82 28.41
N ASP A 357 20.48 -12.27 28.87
CA ASP A 357 21.20 -11.64 29.97
C ASP A 357 21.60 -10.19 29.65
N LEU A 358 22.03 -9.91 28.41
CA LEU A 358 22.28 -8.53 27.96
C LEU A 358 21.03 -7.67 28.03
N LEU A 359 19.88 -8.19 27.60
CA LEU A 359 18.60 -7.48 27.71
C LEU A 359 18.20 -7.26 29.18
N ARG A 360 18.42 -8.23 30.07
CA ARG A 360 18.15 -8.07 31.52
C ARG A 360 19.07 -7.05 32.19
N SER A 361 20.31 -6.93 31.70
CA SER A 361 21.32 -6.04 32.29
C SER A 361 21.10 -4.55 32.01
N GLN A 362 20.22 -4.20 31.07
CA GLN A 362 20.00 -2.82 30.62
C GLN A 362 18.54 -2.36 30.84
N PRO A 363 18.29 -1.04 30.95
CA PRO A 363 16.93 -0.49 31.09
C PRO A 363 15.99 -0.82 29.92
N GLU A 364 14.67 -0.85 30.16
CA GLU A 364 13.65 -1.13 29.13
C GLU A 364 13.75 -0.17 27.95
N GLU A 365 13.88 1.12 28.21
CA GLU A 365 13.93 2.20 27.22
C GLU A 365 15.08 1.99 26.25
N LEU A 366 16.27 1.66 26.78
CA LEU A 366 17.47 1.43 26.01
C LEU A 366 17.31 0.20 25.11
N ASN A 367 16.78 -0.90 25.64
CA ASN A 367 16.53 -2.11 24.86
C ASN A 367 15.50 -1.89 23.75
N ILE A 368 14.46 -1.09 23.99
CA ILE A 368 13.46 -0.76 22.97
C ILE A 368 14.13 -0.03 21.79
N VAL A 369 14.94 1.00 22.08
CA VAL A 369 15.64 1.76 21.03
C VAL A 369 16.66 0.88 20.31
N ALA A 370 17.43 0.07 21.05
CA ALA A 370 18.42 -0.83 20.49
C ALA A 370 17.80 -1.87 19.53
N LEU A 371 16.70 -2.52 19.93
CA LEU A 371 16.03 -3.51 19.08
C LEU A 371 15.33 -2.86 17.88
N LYS A 372 14.76 -1.65 18.04
CA LYS A 372 14.25 -0.86 16.90
C LYS A 372 15.37 -0.53 15.90
N HIS A 373 16.56 -0.17 16.40
CA HIS A 373 17.74 0.07 15.58
C HIS A 373 18.17 -1.19 14.85
N MET A 374 18.27 -2.34 15.52
CA MET A 374 18.55 -3.63 14.86
C MET A 374 17.48 -4.00 13.82
N CYS A 375 16.21 -3.69 14.09
CA CYS A 375 15.13 -3.83 13.12
C CYS A 375 15.30 -2.94 11.88
N SER A 376 16.17 -1.93 11.87
CA SER A 376 16.45 -1.11 10.69
C SER A 376 17.44 -1.78 9.72
N TYR A 377 18.21 -2.78 10.18
CA TYR A 377 19.25 -3.43 9.39
C TYR A 377 18.68 -4.04 8.10
N LYS A 378 19.49 -4.01 7.04
CA LYS A 378 19.11 -4.53 5.72
C LYS A 378 19.47 -6.01 5.53
N ARG A 379 20.53 -6.48 6.20
CA ARG A 379 21.06 -7.84 6.07
C ARG A 379 21.05 -8.56 7.43
N PRO A 380 21.01 -9.90 7.43
CA PRO A 380 21.16 -10.68 8.65
C PRO A 380 22.52 -10.44 9.32
N VAL A 381 22.52 -10.45 10.65
CA VAL A 381 23.76 -10.42 11.44
C VAL A 381 24.20 -11.84 11.78
N TYR A 382 25.50 -12.09 11.81
CA TYR A 382 26.05 -13.40 12.13
C TYR A 382 26.32 -13.60 13.63
N ASP A 383 26.39 -12.52 14.41
CA ASP A 383 26.60 -12.54 15.86
C ASP A 383 25.63 -11.55 16.54
N ALA A 384 24.49 -12.09 17.00
CA ALA A 384 23.43 -11.28 17.59
C ALA A 384 23.85 -10.63 18.93
N ILE A 385 24.73 -11.28 19.70
CA ILE A 385 25.20 -10.78 20.99
C ILE A 385 26.08 -9.54 20.77
N LYS A 386 27.07 -9.65 19.87
CA LYS A 386 27.95 -8.51 19.55
C LYS A 386 27.16 -7.36 18.95
N ALA A 387 26.21 -7.65 18.06
CA ALA A 387 25.37 -6.62 17.45
C ALA A 387 24.55 -5.86 18.50
N LEU A 388 23.91 -6.58 19.45
CA LEU A 388 23.13 -5.95 20.51
C LEU A 388 24.02 -5.16 21.47
N ASP A 389 25.12 -5.75 21.96
CA ASP A 389 26.06 -5.09 22.88
C ASP A 389 26.66 -3.81 22.29
N PHE A 390 27.01 -3.84 21.00
CA PHE A 390 27.50 -2.67 20.26
C PHE A 390 26.47 -1.54 20.26
N VAL A 391 25.22 -1.82 19.85
CA VAL A 391 24.15 -0.82 19.79
C VAL A 391 23.83 -0.27 21.19
N GLN A 392 23.80 -1.12 22.21
CA GLN A 392 23.57 -0.70 23.59
C GLN A 392 24.67 0.24 24.09
N LYS A 393 25.96 -0.09 23.86
CA LYS A 393 27.11 0.77 24.23
C LYS A 393 27.10 2.11 23.49
N TRP A 394 26.73 2.08 22.21
CA TRP A 394 26.56 3.29 21.42
C TRP A 394 25.46 4.21 21.98
N LEU A 395 24.30 3.65 22.36
CA LEU A 395 23.21 4.42 22.97
C LEU A 395 23.59 4.98 24.36
N LEU A 396 24.30 4.21 25.18
CA LEU A 396 24.81 4.71 26.48
C LEU A 396 25.76 5.90 26.32
N SER A 397 26.53 5.91 25.24
CA SER A 397 27.45 7.01 24.91
C SER A 397 26.71 8.25 24.37
N ASN A 398 25.41 8.14 24.06
CA ASN A 398 24.60 9.18 23.44
C ASN A 398 23.21 9.30 24.13
N PRO A 399 23.14 9.69 25.42
CA PRO A 399 21.90 9.62 26.21
C PRO A 399 20.74 10.46 25.65
N LYS A 400 21.02 11.51 24.86
CA LYS A 400 20.00 12.31 24.16
C LYS A 400 19.15 11.50 23.16
N LEU A 401 19.65 10.35 22.69
CA LEU A 401 18.91 9.42 21.81
C LEU A 401 17.85 8.58 22.56
N LEU A 402 17.92 8.53 23.89
CA LEU A 402 17.01 7.79 24.75
C LEU A 402 15.84 8.67 25.24
N GLU A 403 15.93 9.99 25.07
CA GLU A 403 14.87 10.92 25.44
C GLU A 403 13.66 10.69 24.52
N ARG A 404 12.57 10.17 25.11
CA ARG A 404 11.30 10.08 24.39
C ARG A 404 10.77 11.51 24.18
N PRO A 405 10.32 11.88 22.97
CA PRO A 405 9.55 13.10 22.81
C PRO A 405 8.36 13.08 23.78
N ARG A 406 8.05 14.23 24.40
CA ARG A 406 6.82 14.38 25.21
C ARG A 406 5.65 13.83 24.40
N GLU A 407 5.01 12.78 24.91
CA GLU A 407 3.86 12.14 24.25
C GLU A 407 2.84 13.24 23.88
N MET A 408 2.65 13.50 22.58
CA MET A 408 1.52 14.31 22.16
C MET A 408 0.28 13.42 22.33
N ASP A 409 -0.77 13.92 22.99
CA ASP A 409 -1.97 13.13 23.30
C ASP A 409 -2.65 12.53 22.05
N ASP A 410 -2.39 13.10 20.88
CA ASP A 410 -2.99 12.69 19.61
C ASP A 410 -2.27 11.51 18.93
N VAL A 411 -1.07 11.10 19.37
CA VAL A 411 -0.34 10.00 18.75
C VAL A 411 -0.22 8.79 19.68
N VAL A 412 -0.23 7.60 19.09
CA VAL A 412 -0.13 6.34 19.83
C VAL A 412 0.76 5.36 19.08
N GLU A 413 1.54 4.60 19.84
CA GLU A 413 2.38 3.53 19.32
C GLU A 413 1.52 2.26 19.08
N VAL A 414 1.32 1.87 17.82
CA VAL A 414 0.49 0.72 17.44
C VAL A 414 1.37 -0.46 17.03
N ARG A 415 1.17 -1.60 17.70
CA ARG A 415 1.79 -2.89 17.33
C ARG A 415 1.03 -3.54 16.19
N ARG A 416 1.77 -4.20 15.29
CA ARG A 416 1.21 -4.87 14.12
C ARG A 416 1.71 -6.29 13.97
N LEU A 417 0.82 -7.15 13.51
CA LEU A 417 1.11 -8.52 13.12
C LEU A 417 0.62 -8.74 11.68
N ILE A 418 1.52 -9.11 10.78
CA ILE A 418 1.12 -9.56 9.44
C ILE A 418 1.11 -11.08 9.43
N ILE A 419 0.00 -11.68 9.00
CA ILE A 419 -0.15 -13.13 8.90
C ILE A 419 -0.17 -13.51 7.43
N THR A 420 0.76 -14.36 7.02
CA THR A 420 0.89 -14.93 5.68
C THR A 420 0.58 -16.43 5.68
N PRO A 421 0.52 -17.09 4.51
CA PRO A 421 0.34 -18.53 4.41
C PRO A 421 1.35 -19.35 5.21
N SER A 422 2.63 -18.97 5.18
CA SER A 422 3.71 -19.73 5.80
C SER A 422 4.01 -19.31 7.25
N LYS A 423 3.87 -18.03 7.63
CA LYS A 423 4.17 -17.56 9.00
C LYS A 423 3.45 -16.28 9.41
N ALA A 424 3.85 -15.70 10.54
CA ALA A 424 3.49 -14.34 10.91
C ALA A 424 4.72 -13.45 11.07
N TYR A 425 4.54 -12.14 10.95
CA TYR A 425 5.56 -11.12 11.03
C TYR A 425 5.16 -10.07 12.07
N CYS A 426 5.92 -10.01 13.16
CA CYS A 426 5.86 -8.88 14.09
C CYS A 426 6.57 -7.70 13.43
N LEU A 427 5.87 -6.58 13.30
CA LEU A 427 6.49 -5.34 12.85
C LEU A 427 6.83 -4.47 14.05
N PRO A 428 7.94 -3.70 14.01
CA PRO A 428 8.21 -2.70 15.02
C PRO A 428 6.98 -1.82 15.25
N PRO A 429 6.69 -1.44 16.50
CA PRO A 429 5.55 -0.57 16.76
C PRO A 429 5.71 0.78 16.05
N GLU A 430 4.63 1.24 15.39
CA GLU A 430 4.62 2.45 14.58
C GLU A 430 3.81 3.55 15.28
N VAL A 431 4.30 4.78 15.21
CA VAL A 431 3.56 5.95 15.72
C VAL A 431 2.50 6.33 14.69
N GLU A 432 1.24 6.41 15.14
CA GLU A 432 0.12 6.84 14.31
C GLU A 432 -0.77 7.83 15.04
N LEU A 433 -1.57 8.57 14.26
CA LEU A 433 -2.67 9.35 14.80
C LEU A 433 -3.65 8.40 15.51
N SER A 434 -3.87 8.69 16.79
CA SER A 434 -4.67 7.91 17.71
C SER A 434 -6.15 7.92 17.30
N ASN A 435 -6.92 7.05 17.95
CA ASN A 435 -8.35 6.95 17.79
C ASN A 435 -9.03 6.93 19.16
N ARG A 436 -10.34 7.10 19.15
CA ARG A 436 -11.16 7.19 20.36
C ARG A 436 -10.91 6.05 21.35
N VAL A 437 -10.84 4.81 20.85
CA VAL A 437 -10.66 3.62 21.68
C VAL A 437 -9.28 3.63 22.33
N LEU A 438 -8.21 3.84 21.54
CA LEU A 438 -6.85 3.84 22.05
C LEU A 438 -6.58 4.98 23.04
N ARG A 439 -7.21 6.15 22.84
CA ARG A 439 -7.14 7.27 23.80
C ARG A 439 -7.78 6.92 25.15
N ASN A 440 -8.97 6.32 25.13
CA ASN A 440 -9.67 5.94 26.37
C ASN A 440 -8.92 4.85 27.14
N TYR A 441 -8.34 3.88 26.42
CA TYR A 441 -7.59 2.77 27.01
C TYR A 441 -6.07 2.98 26.95
N LYS A 442 -5.59 4.23 27.05
CA LYS A 442 -4.17 4.60 26.87
C LYS A 442 -3.22 3.80 27.76
N ASN A 443 -3.62 3.58 29.02
CA ASN A 443 -2.88 2.80 30.02
C ASN A 443 -2.65 1.33 29.65
N ILE A 444 -3.48 0.77 28.76
CA ILE A 444 -3.39 -0.62 28.28
C ILE A 444 -3.31 -0.68 26.75
N ALA A 445 -2.85 0.39 26.10
CA ALA A 445 -2.77 0.49 24.65
C ALA A 445 -1.86 -0.59 24.03
N ASP A 446 -0.87 -1.10 24.77
CA ASP A 446 0.02 -2.18 24.35
C ASP A 446 -0.66 -3.54 24.20
N ARG A 447 -1.91 -3.69 24.69
CA ARG A 447 -2.76 -4.88 24.51
C ARG A 447 -3.57 -4.85 23.21
N PHE A 448 -3.58 -3.73 22.48
CA PHE A 448 -4.21 -3.64 21.16
C PHE A 448 -3.21 -4.03 20.08
N LEU A 449 -3.63 -4.93 19.18
CA LEU A 449 -2.81 -5.43 18.09
C LEU A 449 -3.57 -5.29 16.78
N ARG A 450 -2.97 -4.62 15.80
CA ARG A 450 -3.52 -4.57 14.44
C ARG A 450 -2.99 -5.74 13.64
N VAL A 451 -3.89 -6.64 13.26
CA VAL A 451 -3.57 -7.83 12.47
C VAL A 451 -3.94 -7.59 11.02
N THR A 452 -3.09 -7.99 10.08
CA THR A 452 -3.34 -7.88 8.64
C THR A 452 -3.07 -9.23 7.97
N PHE A 453 -4.04 -9.74 7.21
CA PHE A 453 -3.91 -10.99 6.45
C PHE A 453 -3.39 -10.68 5.04
N MET A 454 -2.20 -11.18 4.72
CA MET A 454 -1.51 -10.91 3.45
C MET A 454 -1.08 -12.23 2.79
N ASP A 455 -0.73 -12.17 1.52
CA ASP A 455 0.04 -13.24 0.88
C ASP A 455 1.54 -13.00 1.10
N GLU A 456 2.38 -13.94 0.70
CA GLU A 456 3.84 -13.82 0.87
C GLU A 456 4.41 -12.58 0.17
N ALA A 457 5.61 -12.17 0.60
CA ALA A 457 6.23 -10.90 0.18
C ALA A 457 5.33 -9.67 0.41
N MET A 458 4.43 -9.75 1.40
CA MET A 458 3.49 -8.68 1.75
C MET A 458 2.54 -8.32 0.61
N GLN A 459 2.20 -9.30 -0.23
CA GLN A 459 1.24 -9.15 -1.32
C GLN A 459 -0.21 -9.21 -0.83
N THR A 460 -1.12 -8.72 -1.66
CA THR A 460 -2.56 -8.67 -1.35
C THR A 460 -3.16 -10.06 -1.54
N LEU A 461 -3.65 -10.69 -0.47
CA LEU A 461 -4.32 -12.00 -0.50
C LEU A 461 -5.51 -12.03 -1.47
N ASN A 462 -5.36 -12.64 -2.65
CA ASN A 462 -6.39 -12.60 -3.68
C ASN A 462 -7.47 -13.70 -3.46
N LYS A 463 -8.57 -13.61 -4.23
CA LYS A 463 -9.65 -14.60 -4.20
C LYS A 463 -9.16 -16.02 -4.49
N ASN A 464 -8.21 -16.18 -5.41
CA ASN A 464 -7.68 -17.47 -5.84
C ASN A 464 -6.80 -18.15 -4.77
N VAL A 465 -6.33 -17.40 -3.76
CA VAL A 465 -5.61 -17.96 -2.60
C VAL A 465 -6.59 -18.56 -1.60
N LEU A 466 -7.76 -17.94 -1.43
CA LEU A 466 -8.80 -18.38 -0.47
C LEU A 466 -9.77 -19.40 -1.05
N MET A 467 -9.96 -19.39 -2.37
CA MET A 467 -10.87 -20.26 -3.10
C MET A 467 -10.18 -20.81 -4.33
N TYR A 468 -10.48 -22.06 -4.70
CA TYR A 468 -10.09 -22.60 -5.99
C TYR A 468 -11.31 -23.14 -6.76
N TYR A 469 -11.15 -23.26 -8.07
CA TYR A 469 -12.16 -23.78 -8.99
C TYR A 469 -11.62 -25.05 -9.62
N ALA A 470 -12.45 -26.09 -9.72
CA ALA A 470 -12.12 -27.24 -10.56
C ALA A 470 -12.10 -26.81 -12.04
N SER A 471 -11.32 -27.52 -12.87
CA SER A 471 -11.26 -27.27 -14.31
C SER A 471 -12.66 -27.39 -14.94
N PRO A 472 -12.95 -26.68 -16.05
CA PRO A 472 -14.28 -26.69 -16.68
C PRO A 472 -14.82 -28.09 -16.93
N ILE A 473 -14.00 -28.98 -17.50
CA ILE A 473 -14.40 -30.36 -17.78
C ILE A 473 -14.76 -31.15 -16.51
N VAL A 474 -14.05 -30.93 -15.40
CA VAL A 474 -14.35 -31.60 -14.13
C VAL A 474 -15.69 -31.10 -13.59
N ARG A 475 -16.01 -29.81 -13.76
CA ARG A 475 -17.33 -29.27 -13.38
C ARG A 475 -18.45 -29.88 -14.21
N ASP A 476 -18.23 -30.02 -15.52
CA ASP A 476 -19.22 -30.58 -16.45
C ASP A 476 -19.47 -32.08 -16.21
N ILE A 477 -18.43 -32.82 -15.81
CA ILE A 477 -18.54 -34.24 -15.48
C ILE A 477 -19.15 -34.45 -14.08
N THR A 478 -18.69 -33.70 -13.08
CA THR A 478 -19.09 -33.93 -11.68
C THR A 478 -20.41 -33.28 -11.30
N SER A 479 -20.99 -32.44 -12.18
CA SER A 479 -22.16 -31.60 -11.88
C SER A 479 -21.98 -30.68 -10.66
N ASN A 480 -20.75 -30.55 -10.14
CA ASN A 480 -20.43 -29.76 -8.95
C ASN A 480 -19.86 -28.41 -9.38
N SER A 481 -20.73 -27.41 -9.46
CA SER A 481 -20.41 -26.09 -9.99
C SER A 481 -19.75 -25.14 -8.98
N ASN A 482 -19.59 -25.57 -7.71
CA ASN A 482 -19.21 -24.70 -6.59
C ASN A 482 -17.70 -24.58 -6.40
N SER A 483 -17.23 -23.33 -6.19
CA SER A 483 -15.86 -23.04 -5.76
C SER A 483 -15.58 -23.64 -4.39
N GLN A 484 -14.41 -24.24 -4.21
CA GLN A 484 -14.00 -24.84 -2.95
C GLN A 484 -13.09 -23.91 -2.16
N ARG A 485 -13.20 -23.95 -0.83
CA ARG A 485 -12.35 -23.18 0.08
C ARG A 485 -10.99 -23.86 0.20
N THR A 486 -9.93 -23.08 0.22
CA THR A 486 -8.57 -23.60 0.43
C THR A 486 -8.24 -23.73 1.92
N ASN A 487 -7.13 -24.39 2.24
CA ASN A 487 -6.61 -24.43 3.61
C ASN A 487 -6.30 -23.02 4.15
N MET A 488 -6.04 -22.06 3.26
CA MET A 488 -5.83 -20.66 3.63
C MET A 488 -7.08 -20.00 4.20
N PHE A 489 -8.25 -20.23 3.60
CA PHE A 489 -9.50 -19.72 4.13
C PHE A 489 -9.77 -20.25 5.53
N ARG A 490 -9.47 -21.53 5.77
CA ARG A 490 -9.59 -22.14 7.10
C ARG A 490 -8.65 -21.48 8.10
N ARG A 491 -7.35 -21.36 7.80
CA ARG A 491 -6.36 -20.71 8.68
C ARG A 491 -6.81 -19.31 9.11
N VAL A 492 -7.28 -18.49 8.17
CA VAL A 492 -7.79 -17.13 8.46
C VAL A 492 -9.02 -17.20 9.37
N LYS A 493 -9.98 -18.07 9.06
CA LYS A 493 -11.21 -18.21 9.83
C LYS A 493 -10.94 -18.71 11.26
N ASP A 494 -10.06 -19.69 11.43
CA ASP A 494 -9.72 -20.25 12.74
C ASP A 494 -9.04 -19.21 13.64
N ILE A 495 -8.14 -18.40 13.09
CA ILE A 495 -7.49 -17.28 13.80
C ILE A 495 -8.52 -16.23 14.25
N LEU A 496 -9.50 -15.90 13.39
CA LEU A 496 -10.54 -14.93 13.73
C LEU A 496 -11.50 -15.43 14.81
N VAL A 497 -11.79 -16.74 14.81
CA VAL A 497 -12.75 -17.36 15.75
C VAL A 497 -12.11 -17.69 17.09
N ASN A 498 -10.95 -18.35 17.08
CA ASN A 498 -10.32 -18.88 18.29
C ASN A 498 -9.32 -17.90 18.91
N GLY A 499 -8.89 -16.87 18.16
CA GLY A 499 -7.78 -16.02 18.54
C GLY A 499 -6.44 -16.74 18.43
N PHE A 500 -5.41 -16.17 19.04
CA PHE A 500 -4.05 -16.73 19.04
C PHE A 500 -3.22 -16.24 20.22
N TYR A 501 -2.10 -16.92 20.50
CA TYR A 501 -1.12 -16.46 21.49
C TYR A 501 0.05 -15.75 20.81
N LEU A 502 0.47 -14.62 21.38
CA LEU A 502 1.66 -13.89 20.95
C LEU A 502 2.33 -13.26 22.18
N CYS A 503 3.62 -13.55 22.37
CA CYS A 503 4.41 -13.07 23.51
C CYS A 503 3.69 -13.29 24.86
N GLY A 504 3.11 -14.49 25.04
CA GLY A 504 2.45 -14.90 26.29
C GLY A 504 1.06 -14.30 26.52
N ARG A 505 0.51 -13.54 25.56
CA ARG A 505 -0.83 -12.95 25.63
C ARG A 505 -1.76 -13.61 24.62
N LYS A 506 -3.01 -13.90 25.01
CA LYS A 506 -4.06 -14.37 24.09
C LYS A 506 -4.79 -13.20 23.47
N TYR A 507 -4.77 -13.09 22.15
CA TYR A 507 -5.43 -12.06 21.37
C TYR A 507 -6.75 -12.56 20.78
N SER A 508 -7.82 -11.83 21.06
CA SER A 508 -9.18 -12.10 20.55
C SER A 508 -9.61 -11.03 19.55
N PHE A 509 -10.40 -11.41 18.55
CA PHE A 509 -10.88 -10.49 17.52
C PHE A 509 -11.80 -9.40 18.12
N LEU A 510 -11.50 -8.13 17.85
CA LEU A 510 -12.23 -6.98 18.39
C LEU A 510 -13.20 -6.40 17.36
N ALA A 511 -12.68 -5.67 16.36
CA ALA A 511 -13.47 -4.98 15.34
C ALA A 511 -12.61 -4.58 14.13
N PHE A 512 -13.22 -4.07 13.07
CA PHE A 512 -12.54 -3.47 11.92
C PHE A 512 -13.34 -2.28 11.37
N SER A 513 -12.64 -1.34 10.74
CA SER A 513 -13.24 -0.26 9.94
C SER A 513 -13.42 -0.67 8.48
N ALA A 514 -14.16 0.11 7.69
CA ALA A 514 -14.33 -0.15 6.25
C ALA A 514 -12.99 -0.08 5.48
N ASN A 515 -12.04 0.75 5.94
CA ASN A 515 -10.69 0.77 5.37
C ASN A 515 -9.97 -0.54 5.68
N GLN A 516 -9.98 -0.96 6.94
CA GLN A 516 -9.35 -2.18 7.39
C GLN A 516 -9.96 -3.43 6.73
N LEU A 517 -11.28 -3.46 6.51
CA LEU A 517 -11.94 -4.54 5.79
C LEU A 517 -11.39 -4.73 4.36
N ARG A 518 -11.17 -3.62 3.64
CA ARG A 518 -10.53 -3.61 2.30
C ARG A 518 -9.05 -4.02 2.35
N ASP A 519 -8.35 -3.63 3.42
CA ASP A 519 -6.95 -3.98 3.63
C ASP A 519 -6.77 -5.38 4.26
N ARG A 520 -7.87 -6.11 4.48
CA ARG A 520 -7.90 -7.42 5.16
C ARG A 520 -7.23 -7.38 6.53
N SER A 521 -7.50 -6.30 7.25
CA SER A 521 -6.97 -6.02 8.58
C SER A 521 -8.09 -5.92 9.60
N ALA A 522 -7.78 -6.21 10.86
CA ALA A 522 -8.68 -6.03 11.99
C ALA A 522 -7.90 -5.74 13.28
N TRP A 523 -8.60 -5.16 14.24
CA TRP A 523 -8.10 -5.01 15.61
C TRP A 523 -8.34 -6.29 16.39
N PHE A 524 -7.31 -6.70 17.12
CA PHE A 524 -7.35 -7.75 18.13
C PHE A 524 -6.97 -7.14 19.48
N PHE A 525 -7.44 -7.75 20.56
CA PHE A 525 -7.18 -7.29 21.91
C PHE A 525 -6.79 -8.44 22.82
N ALA A 526 -5.74 -8.22 23.63
CA ALA A 526 -5.29 -9.15 24.65
C ALA A 526 -6.04 -8.93 25.97
N GLU A 527 -7.04 -9.77 26.23
CA GLU A 527 -7.89 -9.67 27.42
C GLU A 527 -7.10 -9.84 28.73
N ASP A 528 -7.57 -9.21 29.79
CA ASP A 528 -7.13 -9.46 31.16
C ASP A 528 -8.33 -9.67 32.10
N LYS A 529 -8.06 -9.77 33.40
CA LYS A 529 -9.11 -10.00 34.41
C LYS A 529 -10.11 -8.85 34.51
N ASN A 530 -9.73 -7.64 34.09
CA ASN A 530 -10.50 -6.42 34.30
C ASN A 530 -11.18 -5.92 33.01
N THR A 531 -10.57 -6.17 31.85
CA THR A 531 -11.01 -5.65 30.55
C THR A 531 -11.05 -6.77 29.52
N GLY A 532 -12.24 -7.06 29.01
CA GLY A 532 -12.48 -7.97 27.88
C GLY A 532 -12.95 -7.25 26.61
N VAL A 533 -12.99 -7.98 25.50
CA VAL A 533 -13.52 -7.49 24.20
C VAL A 533 -14.97 -7.03 24.34
N ALA A 534 -15.78 -7.72 25.15
CA ALA A 534 -17.17 -7.35 25.41
C ALA A 534 -17.30 -5.99 26.12
N ASN A 535 -16.45 -5.71 27.11
CA ASN A 535 -16.44 -4.43 27.84
C ASN A 535 -16.10 -3.26 26.89
N ILE A 536 -15.07 -3.42 26.06
CA ILE A 536 -14.66 -2.40 25.08
C ILE A 536 -15.82 -2.11 24.11
N LYS A 537 -16.47 -3.14 23.58
CA LYS A 537 -17.61 -2.98 22.67
C LYS A 537 -18.80 -2.28 23.32
N SER A 538 -19.09 -2.62 24.57
CA SER A 538 -20.15 -1.96 25.35
C SER A 538 -19.84 -0.47 25.56
N TRP A 539 -18.57 -0.12 25.79
CA TRP A 539 -18.15 1.27 25.94
C TRP A 539 -18.23 2.07 24.63
N MET A 540 -17.90 1.45 23.49
CA MET A 540 -17.92 2.13 22.19
C MET A 540 -19.30 2.73 21.86
N GLY A 541 -20.38 2.02 22.21
CA GLY A 541 -21.75 2.48 22.02
C GLY A 541 -22.74 1.32 21.89
N LYS A 542 -24.00 1.64 21.59
CA LYS A 542 -25.05 0.64 21.33
C LYS A 542 -25.21 0.40 19.83
N PHE A 543 -25.02 -0.85 19.42
CA PHE A 543 -25.08 -1.28 18.01
C PHE A 543 -26.29 -2.20 17.76
N THR A 544 -27.50 -1.63 17.76
CA THR A 544 -28.78 -2.38 17.64
C THR A 544 -29.17 -2.75 16.20
N ASN A 545 -28.35 -2.38 15.21
CA ASN A 545 -28.67 -2.62 13.80
C ASN A 545 -28.64 -4.13 13.47
N ARG A 546 -29.74 -4.64 12.88
CA ARG A 546 -29.87 -6.05 12.47
C ARG A 546 -29.14 -6.41 11.17
N ASN A 547 -28.58 -5.42 10.46
CA ASN A 547 -27.69 -5.65 9.34
C ASN A 547 -26.23 -5.74 9.84
N VAL A 548 -25.59 -6.87 9.56
CA VAL A 548 -24.22 -7.17 10.01
C VAL A 548 -23.19 -6.18 9.47
N ALA A 549 -23.31 -5.79 8.20
CA ALA A 549 -22.38 -4.87 7.54
C ALA A 549 -22.46 -3.46 8.17
N LYS A 550 -23.67 -2.90 8.31
CA LYS A 550 -23.90 -1.63 9.01
C LYS A 550 -23.39 -1.71 10.46
N CYS A 551 -23.73 -2.77 11.18
CA CYS A 551 -23.30 -2.97 12.58
C CYS A 551 -21.77 -2.94 12.71
N ALA A 552 -21.05 -3.74 11.90
CA ALA A 552 -19.59 -3.76 11.88
C ALA A 552 -18.99 -2.40 11.47
N ALA A 553 -19.54 -1.75 10.44
CA ALA A 553 -19.09 -0.45 9.98
C ALA A 553 -19.24 0.64 11.06
N ARG A 554 -20.28 0.59 11.90
CA ARG A 554 -20.48 1.55 13.01
C ARG A 554 -19.52 1.29 14.16
N MET A 555 -19.27 0.03 14.51
CA MET A 555 -18.20 -0.31 15.46
C MET A 555 -16.85 0.21 14.96
N GLY A 556 -16.54 0.01 13.69
CA GLY A 556 -15.30 0.46 13.07
C GLY A 556 -15.06 1.97 13.10
N GLN A 557 -16.10 2.80 13.24
CA GLN A 557 -15.96 4.26 13.30
C GLN A 557 -15.19 4.75 14.52
N CYS A 558 -15.24 4.01 15.64
CA CYS A 558 -14.50 4.36 16.85
C CYS A 558 -12.97 4.19 16.69
N PHE A 559 -12.54 3.47 15.64
CA PHE A 559 -11.12 3.29 15.28
C PHE A 559 -10.65 4.25 14.18
N SER A 560 -11.44 5.28 13.86
CA SER A 560 -11.00 6.31 12.92
C SER A 560 -9.86 7.12 13.53
N SER A 561 -8.74 7.24 12.81
CA SER A 561 -7.67 8.17 13.17
C SER A 561 -8.20 9.60 13.17
N THR A 562 -8.05 10.28 14.30
CA THR A 562 -8.69 11.57 14.61
C THR A 562 -7.85 12.36 15.60
N TYR A 563 -7.90 13.69 15.50
CA TYR A 563 -7.37 14.60 16.52
C TYR A 563 -8.43 14.81 17.60
N ALA A 564 -8.08 14.61 18.87
CA ALA A 564 -8.99 14.93 19.97
C ALA A 564 -8.87 16.42 20.29
N THR A 565 -9.98 17.15 20.30
CA THR A 565 -9.94 18.60 20.48
C THR A 565 -10.50 18.98 21.84
N ILE A 566 -11.79 19.26 21.90
CA ILE A 566 -12.47 19.80 23.07
C ILE A 566 -13.64 18.91 23.48
N GLU A 567 -13.95 18.88 24.77
CA GLU A 567 -15.17 18.25 25.25
C GLU A 567 -16.34 19.21 25.10
N VAL A 568 -17.38 18.78 24.39
CA VAL A 568 -18.59 19.57 24.18
C VAL A 568 -19.71 18.92 24.99
N PRO A 569 -20.19 19.53 26.09
CA PRO A 569 -21.30 19.00 26.85
C PRO A 569 -22.58 18.93 26.01
N LEU A 570 -23.41 17.92 26.24
CA LEU A 570 -24.68 17.75 25.52
C LEU A 570 -25.63 18.96 25.65
N THR A 571 -25.49 19.77 26.71
CA THR A 571 -26.26 21.01 26.89
C THR A 571 -25.91 22.11 25.88
N LYS A 572 -24.71 22.05 25.28
CA LYS A 572 -24.23 22.97 24.23
C LYS A 572 -24.41 22.41 22.82
N VAL A 573 -25.07 21.25 22.69
CA VAL A 573 -25.30 20.56 21.41
C VAL A 573 -26.79 20.51 21.12
N ASN A 574 -27.19 20.85 19.90
CA ASN A 574 -28.52 20.53 19.38
C ASN A 574 -28.42 19.25 18.54
N PRO A 575 -28.82 18.08 19.07
CA PRO A 575 -28.73 16.79 18.37
C PRO A 575 -29.89 16.52 17.39
N GLN A 576 -30.87 17.41 17.30
CA GLN A 576 -32.12 17.25 16.53
C GLN A 576 -32.28 18.38 15.51
N PHE A 577 -31.19 18.95 15.00
CA PHE A 577 -31.27 19.94 13.93
C PHE A 577 -31.88 19.26 12.69
N PRO A 578 -33.04 19.71 12.17
CA PRO A 578 -33.83 18.93 11.21
C PRO A 578 -33.09 18.79 9.90
N ASP A 579 -33.14 17.63 9.24
CA ASP A 579 -32.59 17.47 7.88
C ASP A 579 -33.39 18.30 6.85
N VAL A 580 -32.71 18.78 5.80
CA VAL A 580 -33.34 19.46 4.67
C VAL A 580 -33.76 18.40 3.66
N GLU A 581 -35.04 18.05 3.66
CA GLU A 581 -35.60 17.00 2.82
C GLU A 581 -36.52 17.58 1.75
N ARG A 582 -36.36 17.14 0.50
CA ARG A 582 -37.26 17.47 -0.62
C ARG A 582 -37.33 16.30 -1.58
N ASN A 583 -38.53 16.00 -2.09
CA ASN A 583 -38.77 14.97 -3.11
C ASN A 583 -38.13 13.60 -2.79
N GLY A 584 -38.10 13.22 -1.51
CA GLY A 584 -37.53 11.94 -1.06
C GLY A 584 -36.00 11.92 -0.94
N TYR A 585 -35.31 13.04 -1.17
CA TYR A 585 -33.87 13.19 -0.98
C TYR A 585 -33.54 14.10 0.20
N VAL A 586 -32.44 13.79 0.88
CA VAL A 586 -31.87 14.59 1.97
C VAL A 586 -30.74 15.45 1.42
N PHE A 587 -30.96 16.76 1.30
CA PHE A 587 -29.96 17.71 0.78
C PHE A 587 -28.84 17.98 1.80
N SER A 588 -29.14 17.83 3.09
CA SER A 588 -28.20 18.02 4.19
C SER A 588 -27.56 16.73 4.71
N ASP A 589 -27.55 15.64 3.92
CA ASP A 589 -27.08 14.34 4.41
C ASP A 589 -25.60 14.41 4.83
N GLY A 590 -25.36 14.31 6.13
CA GLY A 590 -24.02 14.27 6.69
C GLY A 590 -23.42 15.63 7.06
N ILE A 591 -24.15 16.75 6.97
CA ILE A 591 -23.63 18.07 7.35
C ILE A 591 -24.43 18.76 8.47
N GLY A 592 -23.71 19.40 9.40
CA GLY A 592 -24.25 20.23 10.46
C GLY A 592 -23.55 21.60 10.55
N MET A 593 -23.77 22.32 11.65
CA MET A 593 -23.21 23.65 11.87
C MET A 593 -22.38 23.69 13.15
N ILE A 594 -21.33 24.52 13.15
CA ILE A 594 -20.51 24.85 14.31
C ILE A 594 -20.49 26.37 14.50
N SER A 595 -20.63 26.84 15.74
CA SER A 595 -20.51 28.27 16.05
C SER A 595 -19.08 28.78 15.83
N ALA A 596 -18.92 30.07 15.50
CA ALA A 596 -17.61 30.69 15.32
C ALA A 596 -16.67 30.50 16.52
N ASP A 597 -17.17 30.65 17.75
CA ASP A 597 -16.37 30.51 18.98
C ASP A 597 -15.81 29.08 19.11
N LEU A 598 -16.67 28.07 18.97
CA LEU A 598 -16.26 26.66 19.04
C LEU A 598 -15.29 26.29 17.92
N ALA A 599 -15.50 26.83 16.72
CA ALA A 599 -14.58 26.61 15.60
C ALA A 599 -13.19 27.20 15.88
N MET A 600 -13.13 28.37 16.53
CA MET A 600 -11.88 29.00 16.94
C MET A 600 -11.16 28.18 18.03
N GLU A 601 -11.87 27.74 19.06
CA GLU A 601 -11.31 26.84 20.09
C GLU A 601 -10.73 25.55 19.48
N VAL A 602 -11.46 24.95 18.52
CA VAL A 602 -10.98 23.78 17.76
C VAL A 602 -9.73 24.13 16.94
N ALA A 603 -9.72 25.26 16.24
CA ALA A 603 -8.58 25.70 15.45
C ALA A 603 -7.34 25.94 16.31
N GLU A 604 -7.48 26.59 17.47
CA GLU A 604 -6.39 26.81 18.42
C GLU A 604 -5.80 25.48 18.92
N ARG A 605 -6.66 24.52 19.27
CA ARG A 605 -6.21 23.20 19.74
C ARG A 605 -5.47 22.40 18.66
N LEU A 606 -5.83 22.60 17.39
CA LEU A 606 -5.14 22.05 16.22
C LEU A 606 -3.91 22.87 15.78
N GLN A 607 -3.58 23.96 16.47
CA GLN A 607 -2.50 24.90 16.11
C GLN A 607 -2.73 25.59 14.75
N LEU A 608 -4.00 25.85 14.43
CA LEU A 608 -4.48 26.53 13.23
C LEU A 608 -5.12 27.90 13.53
N GLY A 609 -4.96 28.43 14.75
CA GLY A 609 -5.61 29.67 15.19
C GLY A 609 -5.30 30.90 14.32
N SER A 610 -4.11 30.97 13.70
CA SER A 610 -3.76 32.07 12.79
C SER A 610 -4.59 32.09 11.51
N ASN A 611 -5.07 30.92 11.07
CA ASN A 611 -5.84 30.74 9.85
C ASN A 611 -6.89 29.63 10.07
N PRO A 612 -7.98 29.92 10.81
CA PRO A 612 -8.95 28.92 11.18
C PRO A 612 -9.65 28.35 9.93
N PRO A 613 -9.84 27.02 9.82
CA PRO A 613 -10.68 26.44 8.78
C PRO A 613 -12.15 26.85 8.91
N CYS A 614 -12.88 26.92 7.79
CA CYS A 614 -14.32 27.20 7.81
C CYS A 614 -15.19 25.95 8.01
N ALA A 615 -14.68 24.75 7.74
CA ALA A 615 -15.41 23.50 7.95
C ALA A 615 -14.49 22.36 8.37
N TYR A 616 -15.06 21.43 9.13
CA TYR A 616 -14.37 20.30 9.74
C TYR A 616 -15.13 19.01 9.50
N GLN A 617 -14.42 17.95 9.11
CA GLN A 617 -14.97 16.59 9.15
C GLN A 617 -14.82 16.03 10.56
N ILE A 618 -15.91 15.59 11.18
CA ILE A 618 -15.95 15.28 12.62
C ILE A 618 -16.38 13.85 12.93
N ARG A 619 -16.03 13.42 14.14
CA ARG A 619 -16.68 12.35 14.91
C ARG A 619 -17.04 12.93 16.27
N TYR A 620 -18.30 12.74 16.68
CA TYR A 620 -18.78 13.18 17.99
C TYR A 620 -19.83 12.19 18.47
N ALA A 621 -19.66 11.58 19.64
CA ALA A 621 -20.52 10.47 20.08
C ALA A 621 -20.72 9.43 18.95
N GLY A 622 -21.96 9.12 18.57
CA GLY A 622 -22.26 8.27 17.40
C GLY A 622 -22.55 9.02 16.10
N TYR A 623 -22.21 10.32 16.03
CA TYR A 623 -22.37 11.18 14.86
C TYR A 623 -21.11 11.20 13.98
N LYS A 624 -21.33 11.15 12.67
CA LYS A 624 -20.32 11.28 11.62
C LYS A 624 -20.82 12.29 10.58
N GLY A 625 -19.99 13.25 10.22
CA GLY A 625 -20.31 14.22 9.18
C GLY A 625 -19.30 15.34 9.04
N VAL A 626 -19.68 16.39 8.33
CA VAL A 626 -19.01 17.70 8.29
C VAL A 626 -19.78 18.69 9.16
N VAL A 627 -19.08 19.65 9.78
CA VAL A 627 -19.70 20.84 10.36
C VAL A 627 -19.04 22.08 9.77
N ALA A 628 -19.86 23.02 9.31
CA ALA A 628 -19.42 24.29 8.75
C ALA A 628 -19.67 25.43 9.75
N GLY A 629 -18.76 26.41 9.77
CA GLY A 629 -18.87 27.60 10.60
C GLY A 629 -20.01 28.49 10.14
N TRP A 630 -20.96 28.79 11.02
CA TRP A 630 -22.05 29.73 10.77
C TRP A 630 -22.18 30.73 11.93
N PRO A 631 -22.74 31.94 11.70
CA PRO A 631 -23.00 32.90 12.77
C PRO A 631 -23.85 32.29 13.89
N ALA A 632 -23.49 32.58 15.14
CA ALA A 632 -24.19 32.05 16.31
C ALA A 632 -25.63 32.59 16.39
N LYS A 633 -26.56 31.77 16.92
CA LYS A 633 -27.99 32.12 17.04
C LYS A 633 -28.39 32.68 18.40
N ASP A 634 -27.43 33.12 19.22
CA ASP A 634 -27.62 33.60 20.60
C ASP A 634 -28.42 32.65 21.52
N ASP A 635 -28.46 31.35 21.19
CA ASP A 635 -29.24 30.31 21.88
C ASP A 635 -28.41 29.48 22.89
N GLY A 636 -27.13 29.79 23.04
CA GLY A 636 -26.17 29.04 23.87
C GLY A 636 -25.74 27.68 23.29
N ILE A 637 -26.19 27.34 22.07
CA ILE A 637 -25.79 26.14 21.34
C ILE A 637 -24.57 26.44 20.47
N HIS A 638 -23.61 25.55 20.50
CA HIS A 638 -22.35 25.70 19.77
C HIS A 638 -22.18 24.68 18.64
N LEU A 639 -22.94 23.57 18.68
CA LEU A 639 -22.87 22.47 17.73
C LEU A 639 -24.26 21.99 17.35
N TYR A 640 -24.60 22.02 16.06
CA TYR A 640 -25.88 21.58 15.52
C TYR A 640 -25.67 20.33 14.68
N LEU A 641 -26.30 19.23 15.09
CA LEU A 641 -26.16 17.91 14.47
C LEU A 641 -27.51 17.43 13.96
N ARG A 642 -27.50 16.79 12.78
CA ARG A 642 -28.71 16.30 12.12
C ARG A 642 -28.95 14.81 12.32
N PRO A 643 -30.21 14.34 12.19
CA PRO A 643 -30.55 12.92 12.22
C PRO A 643 -29.72 12.07 11.24
N SER A 644 -29.53 12.55 10.00
CA SER A 644 -28.70 11.90 8.97
C SER A 644 -27.27 11.62 9.45
N MET A 645 -26.70 12.46 10.31
CA MET A 645 -25.36 12.30 10.87
C MET A 645 -25.29 11.22 11.97
N LYS A 646 -26.39 10.91 12.67
CA LYS A 646 -26.42 9.95 13.79
C LYS A 646 -26.38 8.51 13.28
N LYS A 647 -25.28 7.80 13.53
CA LYS A 647 -25.07 6.44 13.03
C LYS A 647 -25.28 5.35 14.09
N PHE A 648 -25.06 5.65 15.36
CA PHE A 648 -25.34 4.78 16.52
C PHE A 648 -25.48 5.61 17.80
N GLU A 649 -25.85 5.00 18.93
CA GLU A 649 -25.93 5.70 20.22
C GLU A 649 -24.63 5.58 21.00
N SER A 650 -24.14 6.69 21.55
CA SER A 650 -22.92 6.74 22.38
C SER A 650 -22.99 7.95 23.33
N ASN A 651 -22.35 7.84 24.48
CA ASN A 651 -22.28 8.90 25.50
C ASN A 651 -20.96 9.69 25.45
N HIS A 652 -20.11 9.44 24.44
CA HIS A 652 -18.81 10.09 24.30
C HIS A 652 -18.96 11.57 23.93
N LYS A 653 -18.28 12.47 24.66
CA LYS A 653 -18.48 13.94 24.59
C LYS A 653 -17.32 14.71 23.93
N THR A 654 -16.24 14.04 23.56
CA THR A 654 -15.11 14.70 22.91
C THR A 654 -15.42 14.92 21.43
N LEU A 655 -15.21 16.14 20.94
CA LEU A 655 -15.24 16.46 19.52
C LEU A 655 -13.91 16.05 18.89
N GLU A 656 -13.99 15.18 17.89
CA GLU A 656 -12.82 14.59 17.24
C GLU A 656 -12.79 15.01 15.77
N ILE A 657 -11.66 15.54 15.31
CA ILE A 657 -11.51 16.06 13.94
C ILE A 657 -10.77 15.04 13.06
N CYS A 658 -11.36 14.67 11.93
CA CYS A 658 -10.76 13.81 10.91
C CYS A 658 -9.96 14.63 9.87
N SER A 659 -10.52 15.75 9.42
CA SER A 659 -9.99 16.60 8.35
C SER A 659 -10.64 17.99 8.42
N TRP A 660 -10.14 18.94 7.65
CA TRP A 660 -10.63 20.33 7.59
C TRP A 660 -10.41 20.95 6.20
N THR A 661 -11.06 22.09 5.94
CA THR A 661 -10.88 22.85 4.70
C THR A 661 -9.49 23.51 4.62
N ARG A 662 -8.85 23.40 3.45
CA ARG A 662 -7.51 23.94 3.16
C ARG A 662 -7.26 23.98 1.66
N PHE A 663 -6.23 24.71 1.22
CA PHE A 663 -5.75 24.66 -0.16
C PHE A 663 -5.38 23.22 -0.58
N GLN A 664 -6.05 22.70 -1.60
CA GLN A 664 -5.70 21.43 -2.24
C GLN A 664 -5.65 21.60 -3.77
N PRO A 665 -4.47 21.47 -4.39
CA PRO A 665 -4.29 21.68 -5.83
C PRO A 665 -5.09 20.65 -6.65
N GLY A 666 -5.72 21.11 -7.73
CA GLY A 666 -6.51 20.27 -8.64
C GLY A 666 -5.64 19.40 -9.53
N PHE A 667 -5.98 18.11 -9.61
CA PHE A 667 -5.33 17.17 -10.52
C PHE A 667 -6.39 16.28 -11.18
N LEU A 668 -6.25 16.10 -12.49
CA LEU A 668 -6.96 15.06 -13.23
C LEU A 668 -6.40 13.68 -12.84
N ASN A 669 -7.17 12.64 -13.17
CA ASN A 669 -6.73 11.26 -13.09
C ASN A 669 -7.32 10.47 -14.26
N ARG A 670 -6.92 9.20 -14.42
CA ARG A 670 -7.44 8.32 -15.48
C ARG A 670 -8.96 8.31 -15.59
N GLN A 671 -9.70 8.25 -14.48
CA GLN A 671 -11.17 8.19 -14.50
C GLN A 671 -11.76 9.49 -15.03
N ILE A 672 -11.34 10.63 -14.50
CA ILE A 672 -11.84 11.94 -14.92
C ILE A 672 -11.48 12.22 -16.39
N VAL A 673 -10.26 11.89 -16.83
CA VAL A 673 -9.84 12.03 -18.24
C VAL A 673 -10.70 11.15 -19.15
N THR A 674 -10.97 9.90 -18.77
CA THR A 674 -11.85 9.01 -19.54
C THR A 674 -13.27 9.58 -19.67
N LEU A 675 -13.83 10.13 -18.60
CA LEU A 675 -15.18 10.71 -18.64
C LEU A 675 -15.23 12.00 -19.46
N LEU A 676 -14.29 12.93 -19.25
CA LEU A 676 -14.26 14.19 -20.00
C LEU A 676 -14.02 13.97 -21.50
N SER A 677 -13.14 13.03 -21.87
CA SER A 677 -12.93 12.64 -23.27
C SER A 677 -14.21 12.03 -23.88
N ALA A 678 -14.95 11.21 -23.13
CA ALA A 678 -16.24 10.67 -23.57
C ALA A 678 -17.35 11.75 -23.67
N LEU A 679 -17.23 12.83 -22.90
CA LEU A 679 -18.10 14.02 -22.96
C LEU A 679 -17.58 15.07 -23.97
N GLU A 680 -16.78 14.65 -24.95
CA GLU A 680 -16.29 15.46 -26.07
C GLU A 680 -15.30 16.58 -25.73
N VAL A 681 -14.68 16.56 -24.54
CA VAL A 681 -13.50 17.39 -24.27
C VAL A 681 -12.36 16.90 -25.15
N ARG A 682 -11.81 17.79 -25.99
CA ARG A 682 -10.84 17.41 -27.02
C ARG A 682 -9.56 16.84 -26.41
N ASP A 683 -9.11 15.69 -26.93
CA ASP A 683 -7.93 14.97 -26.47
C ASP A 683 -6.63 15.81 -26.47
N ASP A 684 -6.50 16.79 -27.39
CA ASP A 684 -5.33 17.69 -27.48
C ASP A 684 -5.19 18.62 -26.26
N ILE A 685 -6.27 18.85 -25.53
CA ILE A 685 -6.26 19.65 -24.30
C ILE A 685 -5.46 18.90 -23.23
N PHE A 686 -5.80 17.63 -22.96
CA PHE A 686 -5.06 16.80 -22.00
C PHE A 686 -3.60 16.63 -22.40
N TRP A 687 -3.33 16.48 -23.70
CA TRP A 687 -1.98 16.39 -24.24
C TRP A 687 -1.15 17.63 -23.92
N ARG A 688 -1.66 18.83 -24.27
CA ARG A 688 -0.96 20.11 -24.01
C ARG A 688 -0.78 20.38 -22.53
N MET A 689 -1.76 20.01 -21.69
CA MET A 689 -1.63 20.14 -20.24
C MET A 689 -0.50 19.27 -19.68
N GLN A 690 -0.42 17.99 -20.11
CA GLN A 690 0.69 17.12 -19.70
C GLN A 690 2.02 17.64 -20.24
N GLU A 691 2.09 18.08 -21.49
CA GLU A 691 3.32 18.62 -22.09
C GLU A 691 3.83 19.87 -21.35
N THR A 692 2.92 20.78 -21.01
CA THR A 692 3.23 21.96 -20.18
C THR A 692 3.74 21.55 -18.81
N MET A 693 3.11 20.55 -18.17
CA MET A 693 3.53 20.04 -16.87
C MET A 693 4.93 19.42 -16.95
N VAL A 694 5.21 18.56 -17.93
CA VAL A 694 6.52 17.93 -18.13
C VAL A 694 7.60 18.98 -18.39
N SER A 695 7.36 19.92 -19.30
CA SER A 695 8.32 20.99 -19.60
C SER A 695 8.67 21.81 -18.36
N ARG A 696 7.67 22.16 -17.54
CA ARG A 696 7.92 22.87 -16.26
C ARG A 696 8.73 22.02 -15.28
N LEU A 697 8.43 20.72 -15.20
CA LEU A 697 9.16 19.79 -14.34
C LEU A 697 10.62 19.63 -14.76
N ASP A 698 10.91 19.60 -16.06
CA ASP A 698 12.27 19.49 -16.58
C ASP A 698 13.10 20.75 -16.31
N CYS A 699 12.48 21.94 -16.38
CA CYS A 699 13.14 23.20 -16.07
C CYS A 699 13.38 23.46 -14.57
N MET A 700 12.80 22.67 -13.65
CA MET A 700 12.89 22.94 -12.19
C MET A 700 14.32 22.99 -11.65
N LEU A 701 15.27 22.29 -12.29
CA LEU A 701 16.64 22.23 -11.84
C LEU A 701 17.53 23.36 -12.40
N GLU A 702 17.02 24.11 -13.37
CA GLU A 702 17.73 25.14 -14.10
C GLU A 702 17.16 26.53 -13.80
N ASP A 703 15.84 26.66 -13.82
CA ASP A 703 15.10 27.90 -13.62
C ASP A 703 14.42 27.94 -12.25
N SER A 704 14.91 28.86 -11.40
CA SER A 704 14.41 29.05 -10.03
C SER A 704 13.00 29.65 -9.99
N ASP A 705 12.64 30.52 -10.93
CA ASP A 705 11.29 31.11 -11.01
C ASP A 705 10.28 30.01 -11.36
N MET A 706 10.60 29.16 -12.35
CA MET A 706 9.76 28.03 -12.73
C MET A 706 9.63 26.99 -11.60
N ALA A 707 10.74 26.69 -10.91
CA ALA A 707 10.72 25.80 -9.74
C ALA A 707 9.80 26.32 -8.65
N PHE A 708 9.85 27.63 -8.37
CA PHE A 708 9.00 28.30 -7.39
C PHE A 708 7.52 28.22 -7.76
N ASP A 709 7.17 28.49 -9.02
CA ASP A 709 5.80 28.40 -9.51
C ASP A 709 5.24 26.97 -9.41
N VAL A 710 6.03 25.96 -9.77
CA VAL A 710 5.62 24.56 -9.64
C VAL A 710 5.38 24.20 -8.17
N LEU A 711 6.25 24.62 -7.27
CA LEU A 711 6.12 24.34 -5.83
C LEU A 711 4.88 25.00 -5.23
N THR A 712 4.65 26.28 -5.50
CA THR A 712 3.53 27.02 -4.91
C THR A 712 2.18 26.68 -5.54
N ALA A 713 2.14 26.30 -6.81
CA ALA A 713 0.90 25.98 -7.50
C ALA A 713 0.49 24.51 -7.38
N SER A 714 1.44 23.57 -7.49
CA SER A 714 1.16 22.13 -7.60
C SER A 714 1.47 21.33 -6.33
N CYS A 715 2.31 21.86 -5.44
CA CYS A 715 2.58 21.25 -4.15
C CYS A 715 1.76 21.94 -3.07
N ALA A 716 1.15 21.16 -2.17
CA ALA A 716 0.59 21.70 -0.93
C ALA A 716 1.74 22.08 0.04
N ASP A 717 1.49 22.06 1.35
CA ASP A 717 2.47 22.43 2.40
C ASP A 717 3.86 21.75 2.32
N GLN A 718 3.95 20.63 1.59
CA GLN A 718 5.17 19.85 1.39
C GLN A 718 6.23 20.56 0.54
N GLY A 719 5.83 21.56 -0.26
CA GLY A 719 6.75 22.36 -1.09
C GLY A 719 7.33 23.58 -0.35
N ASN A 720 6.83 23.91 0.84
CA ASN A 720 7.08 25.21 1.49
C ASN A 720 8.57 25.44 1.80
N THR A 721 9.31 24.42 2.27
CA THR A 721 10.74 24.59 2.56
C THR A 721 11.53 24.96 1.31
N ALA A 722 11.34 24.23 0.20
CA ALA A 722 12.00 24.52 -1.07
C ALA A 722 11.57 25.88 -1.64
N ALA A 723 10.29 26.25 -1.50
CA ALA A 723 9.78 27.54 -1.93
C ALA A 723 10.39 28.70 -1.12
N ILE A 724 10.51 28.56 0.21
CA ILE A 724 11.20 29.52 1.08
C ILE A 724 12.66 29.67 0.67
N MET A 725 13.36 28.57 0.38
CA MET A 725 14.76 28.60 -0.07
C MET A 725 14.92 29.38 -1.38
N LEU A 726 14.09 29.06 -2.38
CA LEU A 726 14.10 29.76 -3.67
C LEU A 726 13.79 31.26 -3.50
N SER A 727 12.79 31.60 -2.70
CA SER A 727 12.46 33.00 -2.37
C SER A 727 13.57 33.74 -1.63
N ALA A 728 14.34 33.04 -0.79
CA ALA A 728 15.49 33.62 -0.11
C ALA A 728 16.68 33.86 -1.05
N GLY A 729 16.69 33.25 -2.24
CA GLY A 729 17.73 33.39 -3.26
C GLY A 729 18.68 32.20 -3.36
N PHE A 730 18.40 31.09 -2.68
CA PHE A 730 19.15 29.84 -2.88
C PHE A 730 18.84 29.27 -4.26
N ARG A 731 19.86 28.69 -4.90
CA ARG A 731 19.77 28.13 -6.25
C ARG A 731 20.00 26.62 -6.24
N PRO A 732 19.27 25.83 -7.04
CA PRO A 732 19.46 24.39 -7.10
C PRO A 732 20.82 23.97 -7.67
N GLN A 733 21.56 24.87 -8.33
CA GLN A 733 22.91 24.60 -8.81
C GLN A 733 23.96 24.67 -7.69
N THR A 734 23.71 25.47 -6.64
CA THR A 734 24.67 25.69 -5.55
C THR A 734 24.28 24.98 -4.27
N GLU A 735 22.98 24.77 -4.03
CA GLU A 735 22.47 24.18 -2.80
C GLU A 735 22.01 22.72 -3.00
N PRO A 736 22.80 21.71 -2.55
CA PRO A 736 22.53 20.30 -2.81
C PRO A 736 21.22 19.78 -2.21
N HIS A 737 20.79 20.25 -1.03
CA HIS A 737 19.54 19.82 -0.42
C HIS A 737 18.33 20.33 -1.22
N LEU A 738 18.36 21.59 -1.67
CA LEU A 738 17.35 22.14 -2.58
C LEU A 738 17.26 21.31 -3.85
N ARG A 739 18.40 21.03 -4.48
CA ARG A 739 18.47 20.20 -5.68
C ARG A 739 17.84 18.83 -5.46
N GLY A 740 18.21 18.14 -4.38
CA GLY A 740 17.68 16.83 -4.03
C GLY A 740 16.16 16.85 -3.79
N MET A 741 15.64 17.91 -3.16
CA MET A 741 14.19 18.11 -3.01
C MET A 741 13.49 18.28 -4.36
N LEU A 742 13.99 19.16 -5.23
CA LEU A 742 13.40 19.39 -6.56
C LEU A 742 13.46 18.14 -7.45
N MET A 743 14.57 17.39 -7.42
CA MET A 743 14.69 16.10 -8.11
C MET A 743 13.67 15.07 -7.62
N SER A 744 13.46 15.00 -6.30
CA SER A 744 12.47 14.08 -5.71
C SER A 744 11.04 14.44 -6.11
N ILE A 745 10.70 15.73 -6.10
CA ILE A 745 9.40 16.23 -6.56
C ILE A 745 9.20 15.93 -8.04
N ARG A 746 10.20 16.24 -8.89
CA ARG A 746 10.18 15.95 -10.33
C ARG A 746 9.95 14.46 -10.59
N ALA A 747 10.77 13.59 -10.00
CA ALA A 747 10.68 12.14 -10.17
C ALA A 747 9.31 11.58 -9.74
N ALA A 748 8.78 12.04 -8.59
CA ALA A 748 7.49 11.59 -8.10
C ALA A 748 6.31 12.08 -8.96
N GLN A 749 6.32 13.33 -9.41
CA GLN A 749 5.26 13.86 -10.27
C GLN A 749 5.28 13.19 -11.66
N LEU A 750 6.46 12.95 -12.25
CA LEU A 750 6.59 12.16 -13.49
C LEU A 750 6.11 10.71 -13.31
N GLY A 751 6.44 10.10 -12.16
CA GLY A 751 5.94 8.78 -11.79
C GLY A 751 4.41 8.72 -11.69
N ASP A 752 3.80 9.72 -11.04
CA ASP A 752 2.34 9.85 -10.91
C ASP A 752 1.66 10.11 -12.27
N LEU A 753 2.29 10.88 -13.17
CA LEU A 753 1.82 11.05 -14.56
C LEU A 753 1.78 9.70 -15.28
N ARG A 754 2.87 8.93 -15.23
CA ARG A 754 2.96 7.61 -15.87
C ARG A 754 1.93 6.63 -15.30
N GLU A 755 1.85 6.51 -13.98
CA GLU A 755 1.06 5.46 -13.32
C GLU A 755 -0.42 5.82 -13.15
N ARG A 756 -0.78 7.10 -13.13
CA ARG A 756 -2.14 7.56 -12.74
C ARG A 756 -2.71 8.64 -13.65
N ALA A 757 -1.98 9.11 -14.65
CA ALA A 757 -2.35 10.27 -15.46
C ALA A 757 -2.71 11.48 -14.58
N ARG A 758 -1.88 11.72 -13.54
CA ARG A 758 -2.10 12.78 -12.55
C ARG A 758 -1.70 14.15 -13.10
N ILE A 759 -2.51 14.71 -13.99
CA ILE A 759 -2.20 15.97 -14.70
C ILE A 759 -2.65 17.16 -13.85
N PHE A 760 -1.75 18.10 -13.60
CA PHE A 760 -2.05 19.32 -12.83
C PHE A 760 -3.00 20.26 -13.59
N VAL A 761 -3.97 20.84 -12.88
CA VAL A 761 -4.93 21.81 -13.42
C VAL A 761 -4.79 23.13 -12.63
N PRO A 762 -4.21 24.19 -13.22
CA PRO A 762 -4.01 25.47 -12.53
C PRO A 762 -5.31 26.08 -11.98
N SER A 763 -6.35 26.09 -12.81
CA SER A 763 -7.70 26.57 -12.51
C SER A 763 -8.60 25.48 -11.94
N GLY A 764 -8.03 24.60 -11.11
CA GLY A 764 -8.76 23.52 -10.45
C GLY A 764 -8.34 23.28 -9.01
N ARG A 765 -9.25 22.74 -8.20
CA ARG A 765 -9.06 22.43 -6.78
C ARG A 765 -9.74 21.12 -6.40
N TRP A 766 -9.27 20.51 -5.31
CA TRP A 766 -10.04 19.51 -4.57
C TRP A 766 -10.71 20.18 -3.37
N LEU A 767 -12.04 20.16 -3.30
CA LEU A 767 -12.79 20.92 -2.30
C LEU A 767 -13.71 20.01 -1.49
N MET A 768 -13.83 20.27 -0.18
CA MET A 768 -14.80 19.61 0.68
C MET A 768 -16.22 20.12 0.38
N GLY A 769 -17.19 19.22 0.29
CA GLY A 769 -18.60 19.60 0.11
C GLY A 769 -19.17 20.30 1.36
N CYS A 770 -19.91 21.37 1.15
CA CYS A 770 -20.68 22.11 2.15
C CYS A 770 -22.10 22.42 1.63
N LEU A 771 -22.98 22.88 2.51
CA LEU A 771 -24.37 23.20 2.19
C LEU A 771 -24.64 24.68 2.42
N ASP A 772 -25.41 25.30 1.53
CA ASP A 772 -25.99 26.61 1.74
C ASP A 772 -27.20 26.54 2.69
N GLU A 773 -26.97 26.81 3.97
CA GLU A 773 -28.00 26.86 5.01
C GLU A 773 -29.01 28.01 4.82
N LEU A 774 -28.64 29.06 4.08
CA LEU A 774 -29.49 30.23 3.82
C LEU A 774 -30.47 29.99 2.66
N GLY A 775 -30.18 29.03 1.78
CA GLY A 775 -31.02 28.72 0.62
C GLY A 775 -31.05 29.85 -0.41
N LYS A 776 -29.93 30.52 -0.61
CA LYS A 776 -29.72 31.54 -1.63
C LYS A 776 -29.45 30.93 -3.00
N LEU A 777 -28.66 29.86 -3.05
CA LEU A 777 -28.29 29.17 -4.29
C LEU A 777 -29.50 28.43 -4.88
N GLU A 778 -29.74 28.63 -6.18
CA GLU A 778 -30.72 27.87 -6.96
C GLU A 778 -30.18 26.50 -7.39
N HIS A 779 -31.07 25.61 -7.85
CA HIS A 779 -30.64 24.35 -8.43
C HIS A 779 -29.81 24.60 -9.70
N GLY A 780 -28.68 23.90 -9.84
CA GLY A 780 -27.68 24.13 -10.88
C GLY A 780 -26.58 25.13 -10.50
N GLN A 781 -26.71 25.83 -9.37
CA GLN A 781 -25.70 26.79 -8.90
C GLN A 781 -24.80 26.20 -7.81
N CYS A 782 -23.65 26.84 -7.58
CA CYS A 782 -22.76 26.57 -6.45
C CYS A 782 -22.04 27.86 -6.03
N PHE A 783 -21.47 27.87 -4.82
CA PHE A 783 -20.57 28.94 -4.37
C PHE A 783 -19.18 28.35 -4.10
N ILE A 784 -18.16 29.02 -4.62
CA ILE A 784 -16.76 28.63 -4.49
C ILE A 784 -15.91 29.88 -4.27
N GLN A 785 -15.20 29.90 -3.15
CA GLN A 785 -14.19 30.89 -2.85
C GLN A 785 -12.89 30.16 -2.52
N VAL A 786 -11.80 30.48 -3.22
CA VAL A 786 -10.51 29.82 -3.06
C VAL A 786 -9.49 30.74 -2.42
N SER A 787 -8.65 30.18 -1.55
CA SER A 787 -7.47 30.87 -1.05
C SER A 787 -6.26 30.64 -1.97
N ASN A 788 -5.38 31.64 -2.03
CA ASN A 788 -4.06 31.48 -2.64
C ASN A 788 -3.03 31.19 -1.55
N PRO A 789 -2.12 30.22 -1.76
CA PRO A 789 -1.06 29.94 -0.80
C PRO A 789 -0.14 31.16 -0.69
N SER A 790 0.21 31.54 0.55
CA SER A 790 1.15 32.61 0.85
C SER A 790 2.28 32.07 1.72
N LEU A 791 3.53 32.27 1.30
CA LEU A 791 4.69 31.87 2.09
C LEU A 791 4.88 32.74 3.34
N GLU A 792 4.31 33.94 3.34
CA GLU A 792 4.35 34.89 4.45
C GLU A 792 3.71 34.33 5.73
N ASP A 793 2.75 33.40 5.61
CA ASP A 793 2.12 32.70 6.74
C ASP A 793 3.16 31.97 7.62
N SER A 794 4.31 31.59 7.04
CA SER A 794 5.41 30.92 7.78
C SER A 794 6.13 31.85 8.75
N PHE A 795 5.98 33.18 8.57
CA PHE A 795 6.71 34.21 9.33
C PHE A 795 5.89 34.88 10.43
N VAL A 796 4.60 34.51 10.58
CA VAL A 796 3.68 35.10 11.58
C VAL A 796 4.23 34.99 13.02
N LYS A 797 5.07 33.98 13.30
CA LYS A 797 5.68 33.73 14.62
C LYS A 797 6.87 34.64 14.95
N HIS A 798 7.35 35.46 14.00
CA HIS A 798 8.52 36.32 14.22
C HIS A 798 8.18 37.67 14.87
N GLY A 799 6.91 37.93 15.17
CA GLY A 799 6.46 39.12 15.91
C GLY A 799 5.12 39.64 15.43
N SER A 800 4.51 40.53 16.21
CA SER A 800 3.20 41.15 15.90
C SER A 800 3.19 41.94 14.58
N GLN A 801 4.35 42.39 14.10
CA GLN A 801 4.50 43.05 12.80
C GLN A 801 4.24 42.10 11.63
N PHE A 802 4.33 40.78 11.83
CA PHE A 802 4.09 39.75 10.82
C PHE A 802 2.65 39.20 10.84
N SER A 803 1.84 39.51 11.86
CA SER A 803 0.42 39.14 11.94
C SER A 803 -0.45 40.18 11.20
N GLY A 804 -0.64 40.03 9.89
CA GLY A 804 -1.49 41.01 9.17
C GLY A 804 -1.72 40.80 7.67
N THR A 805 -1.20 39.77 7.02
CA THR A 805 -1.44 39.62 5.58
C THR A 805 -2.90 39.17 5.35
N LYS A 806 -3.78 40.07 4.91
CA LYS A 806 -5.11 39.70 4.41
C LYS A 806 -4.94 38.70 3.27
N LYS A 807 -5.36 37.44 3.49
CA LYS A 807 -5.36 36.43 2.44
C LYS A 807 -6.16 36.93 1.24
N LYS A 808 -5.52 36.95 0.07
CA LYS A 808 -6.22 37.19 -1.20
C LYS A 808 -7.11 35.98 -1.48
N ARG A 809 -8.39 36.12 -1.18
CA ARG A 809 -9.45 35.17 -1.55
C ARG A 809 -9.99 35.57 -2.91
N GLN A 810 -10.28 34.59 -3.74
CA GLN A 810 -10.89 34.79 -5.05
C GLN A 810 -12.22 34.04 -5.09
N VAL A 811 -13.29 34.76 -5.34
CA VAL A 811 -14.60 34.16 -5.65
C VAL A 811 -14.56 33.70 -7.11
N VAL A 812 -14.90 32.44 -7.34
CA VAL A 812 -14.98 31.84 -8.68
C VAL A 812 -16.36 32.13 -9.25
N ARG A 813 -16.43 32.51 -10.53
CA ARG A 813 -17.68 32.83 -11.24
C ARG A 813 -17.73 32.10 -12.59
N GLY A 814 -18.94 31.76 -13.03
CA GLY A 814 -19.17 31.11 -14.33
C GLY A 814 -19.28 29.60 -14.23
N LEU A 815 -19.23 28.91 -15.38
CA LEU A 815 -19.43 27.46 -15.42
C LEU A 815 -18.24 26.71 -14.82
N VAL A 816 -18.54 25.70 -14.01
CA VAL A 816 -17.55 24.80 -13.42
C VAL A 816 -17.92 23.35 -13.67
N ALA A 817 -16.90 22.51 -13.87
CA ALA A 817 -17.06 21.06 -13.90
C ALA A 817 -16.66 20.48 -12.55
N ILE A 818 -17.54 19.65 -11.99
CA ILE A 818 -17.31 18.95 -10.74
C ILE A 818 -17.36 17.44 -10.93
N ALA A 819 -16.52 16.70 -10.21
CA ALA A 819 -16.54 15.24 -10.20
C ALA A 819 -16.06 14.69 -8.84
N LYS A 820 -16.62 13.56 -8.41
CA LYS A 820 -16.24 12.89 -7.18
C LYS A 820 -15.71 11.49 -7.47
N ASN A 821 -14.51 11.18 -6.97
CA ASN A 821 -13.93 9.85 -7.15
C ASN A 821 -14.50 8.83 -6.14
N PRO A 822 -14.64 7.55 -6.54
CA PRO A 822 -14.51 7.05 -7.90
C PRO A 822 -15.69 7.52 -8.78
N CYS A 823 -15.39 7.98 -10.00
CA CYS A 823 -16.40 8.37 -10.99
C CYS A 823 -16.25 7.48 -12.23
N LEU A 824 -17.34 6.86 -12.67
CA LEU A 824 -17.32 5.91 -13.79
C LEU A 824 -18.46 6.18 -14.77
N HIS A 825 -19.57 6.72 -14.29
CA HIS A 825 -20.70 7.04 -15.14
C HIS A 825 -20.52 8.45 -15.73
N PRO A 826 -20.83 8.69 -17.01
CA PRO A 826 -20.71 10.02 -17.62
C PRO A 826 -21.47 11.13 -16.85
N GLY A 827 -22.62 10.78 -16.28
CA GLY A 827 -23.42 11.67 -15.41
C GLY A 827 -22.78 12.05 -14.07
N ASP A 828 -21.67 11.40 -13.66
CA ASP A 828 -20.92 11.73 -12.44
C ASP A 828 -20.15 13.05 -12.56
N VAL A 829 -19.89 13.51 -13.80
CA VAL A 829 -19.38 14.85 -14.07
C VAL A 829 -20.57 15.80 -14.16
N ARG A 830 -20.65 16.76 -13.23
CA ARG A 830 -21.71 17.77 -13.21
C ARG A 830 -21.15 19.12 -13.64
N ILE A 831 -21.91 19.82 -14.47
CA ILE A 831 -21.65 21.20 -14.87
C ILE A 831 -22.60 22.09 -14.07
N LEU A 832 -22.03 22.94 -13.22
CA LEU A 832 -22.76 23.87 -12.36
C LEU A 832 -22.33 25.31 -12.68
N GLU A 833 -23.13 26.28 -12.27
CA GLU A 833 -22.79 27.69 -12.34
C GLU A 833 -22.27 28.17 -10.97
N ALA A 834 -21.01 28.60 -10.92
CA ALA A 834 -20.46 29.28 -9.76
C ALA A 834 -20.94 30.73 -9.73
N VAL A 835 -21.65 31.10 -8.67
CA VAL A 835 -22.22 32.44 -8.47
C VAL A 835 -21.65 33.08 -7.22
N ASP A 836 -21.55 34.41 -7.25
CA ASP A 836 -21.11 35.19 -6.09
C ASP A 836 -22.29 35.47 -5.15
N VAL A 837 -22.14 35.07 -3.89
CA VAL A 837 -23.14 35.23 -2.84
C VAL A 837 -22.43 35.79 -1.60
N PRO A 838 -22.46 37.12 -1.38
CA PRO A 838 -21.72 37.76 -0.30
C PRO A 838 -22.03 37.20 1.10
N GLU A 839 -23.26 36.71 1.32
CA GLU A 839 -23.65 36.08 2.59
C GLU A 839 -22.88 34.77 2.87
N LEU A 840 -22.23 34.17 1.86
CA LEU A 840 -21.44 32.94 1.96
C LEU A 840 -19.93 33.19 2.01
N ASP A 841 -19.46 34.45 2.04
CA ASP A 841 -18.03 34.82 2.02
C ASP A 841 -17.18 34.25 3.17
N HIS A 842 -17.84 33.84 4.26
CA HIS A 842 -17.19 33.18 5.39
C HIS A 842 -16.78 31.73 5.08
N LEU A 843 -17.34 31.12 4.02
CA LEU A 843 -16.98 29.80 3.52
C LEU A 843 -15.91 29.92 2.43
N TYR A 844 -14.79 29.21 2.59
CA TYR A 844 -13.68 29.21 1.63
C TYR A 844 -12.96 27.87 1.62
N ASP A 845 -12.31 27.56 0.51
CA ASP A 845 -11.67 26.26 0.27
C ASP A 845 -12.65 25.08 0.45
N CYS A 846 -13.93 25.31 0.14
CA CYS A 846 -15.00 24.34 0.10
C CYS A 846 -15.92 24.61 -1.11
N LEU A 847 -16.66 23.58 -1.53
CA LEU A 847 -17.69 23.65 -2.56
C LEU A 847 -19.05 23.70 -1.87
N VAL A 848 -19.77 24.82 -1.98
CA VAL A 848 -21.08 24.98 -1.33
C VAL A 848 -22.20 24.64 -2.31
N PHE A 849 -23.01 23.65 -1.94
CA PHE A 849 -24.14 23.16 -2.73
C PHE A 849 -25.46 23.82 -2.33
N PRO A 850 -26.42 23.93 -3.27
CA PRO A 850 -27.75 24.45 -3.00
C PRO A 850 -28.58 23.43 -2.23
N GLN A 851 -29.48 23.94 -1.37
CA GLN A 851 -30.52 23.13 -0.73
C GLN A 851 -31.85 23.10 -1.52
N LYS A 852 -31.85 23.63 -2.76
CA LYS A 852 -33.00 23.71 -3.67
C LYS A 852 -32.85 22.72 -4.83
N GLY A 853 -33.99 22.39 -5.44
CA GLY A 853 -34.09 21.49 -6.59
C GLY A 853 -34.76 20.16 -6.26
N ASP A 854 -34.84 19.29 -7.26
CA ASP A 854 -35.51 17.99 -7.13
C ASP A 854 -34.60 16.90 -6.55
N ARG A 855 -33.30 16.99 -6.82
CA ARG A 855 -32.28 16.05 -6.38
C ARG A 855 -31.00 16.82 -5.98
N PRO A 856 -30.33 16.47 -4.88
CA PRO A 856 -29.10 17.16 -4.48
C PRO A 856 -27.94 16.79 -5.42
N HIS A 857 -27.16 17.79 -5.83
CA HIS A 857 -26.01 17.59 -6.73
C HIS A 857 -24.94 16.66 -6.16
N THR A 858 -24.86 16.52 -4.84
CA THR A 858 -24.01 15.53 -4.17
C THR A 858 -24.42 14.11 -4.57
N ASN A 859 -25.70 13.80 -4.52
CA ASN A 859 -26.23 12.50 -4.93
C ASN A 859 -26.09 12.27 -6.44
N GLU A 860 -26.22 13.33 -7.26
CA GLU A 860 -26.01 13.24 -8.71
C GLU A 860 -24.55 12.89 -9.06
N ALA A 861 -23.58 13.32 -8.24
CA ALA A 861 -22.16 13.07 -8.42
C ALA A 861 -21.71 11.81 -7.65
N SER A 862 -21.78 10.63 -8.29
CA SER A 862 -21.31 9.36 -7.71
C SER A 862 -21.99 8.96 -6.38
N GLY A 863 -23.29 9.31 -6.23
CA GLY A 863 -24.08 8.97 -5.05
C GLY A 863 -23.48 9.50 -3.73
N SER A 864 -22.84 10.67 -3.80
CA SER A 864 -22.07 11.27 -2.70
C SER A 864 -22.98 11.92 -1.65
N ASP A 865 -22.42 12.13 -0.46
CA ASP A 865 -23.02 12.82 0.68
C ASP A 865 -22.08 13.94 1.18
N LEU A 866 -22.49 14.68 2.21
CA LEU A 866 -21.70 15.75 2.82
C LEU A 866 -20.98 15.27 4.10
N ASP A 867 -20.59 14.00 4.18
CA ASP A 867 -19.92 13.44 5.38
C ASP A 867 -18.39 13.58 5.38
N GLY A 868 -17.86 14.32 4.39
CA GLY A 868 -16.46 14.70 4.20
C GLY A 868 -15.89 14.30 2.85
N ASP A 869 -16.75 14.08 1.84
CA ASP A 869 -16.33 13.83 0.47
C ASP A 869 -15.62 15.04 -0.15
N LEU A 870 -14.61 14.76 -0.98
CA LEU A 870 -13.84 15.75 -1.73
C LEU A 870 -14.22 15.69 -3.22
N TYR A 871 -14.45 16.86 -3.81
CA TYR A 871 -14.83 17.03 -5.20
C TYR A 871 -13.68 17.68 -5.97
N PHE A 872 -13.34 17.12 -7.13
CA PHE A 872 -12.56 17.84 -8.12
C PHE A 872 -13.45 18.92 -8.69
N VAL A 873 -12.97 20.15 -8.70
CA VAL A 873 -13.67 21.30 -9.28
C VAL A 873 -12.69 22.03 -10.19
N THR A 874 -13.12 22.34 -11.41
CA THR A 874 -12.34 23.15 -12.35
C THR A 874 -13.22 24.20 -13.01
N TRP A 875 -12.66 25.40 -13.16
CA TRP A 875 -13.23 26.51 -13.92
C TRP A 875 -12.38 26.82 -15.16
N ASP A 876 -11.53 25.88 -15.58
CA ASP A 876 -10.87 25.92 -16.89
C ASP A 876 -11.88 25.64 -18.00
N GLU A 877 -12.16 26.64 -18.83
CA GLU A 877 -13.10 26.53 -19.96
C GLU A 877 -12.75 25.39 -20.92
N ASN A 878 -11.47 25.01 -21.03
CA ASN A 878 -11.04 23.90 -21.88
C ASN A 878 -11.46 22.53 -21.33
N LEU A 879 -11.76 22.43 -20.03
CA LEU A 879 -12.19 21.20 -19.38
C LEU A 879 -13.70 21.13 -19.18
N ILE A 880 -14.44 22.19 -19.52
CA ILE A 880 -15.90 22.17 -19.55
C ILE A 880 -16.34 21.47 -20.84
N PRO A 881 -17.17 20.41 -20.78
CA PRO A 881 -17.73 19.76 -21.96
C PRO A 881 -18.37 20.77 -22.92
N PRO A 882 -18.19 20.62 -24.25
CA PRO A 882 -18.75 21.55 -25.23
C PRO A 882 -20.27 21.75 -25.14
N SER A 883 -21.00 20.72 -24.67
CA SER A 883 -22.44 20.79 -24.43
C SER A 883 -22.83 21.82 -23.37
N LYS A 884 -21.90 22.21 -22.48
CA LYS A 884 -22.10 23.06 -21.30
C LYS A 884 -23.23 22.59 -20.38
N ARG A 885 -23.60 21.32 -20.47
CA ARG A 885 -24.73 20.71 -19.76
C ARG A 885 -24.30 19.38 -19.15
N SER A 886 -24.82 19.11 -17.96
CA SER A 886 -24.63 17.83 -17.30
C SER A 886 -25.35 16.71 -18.04
N TRP A 887 -24.73 15.53 -18.10
CA TRP A 887 -25.41 14.32 -18.56
C TRP A 887 -26.39 13.81 -17.49
N THR A 888 -27.34 12.95 -17.84
CA THR A 888 -28.31 12.43 -16.86
C THR A 888 -27.59 11.64 -15.75
N PRO A 889 -27.76 11.97 -14.46
CA PRO A 889 -27.09 11.23 -13.39
C PRO A 889 -27.63 9.80 -13.30
N MET A 890 -26.78 8.86 -12.88
CA MET A 890 -27.21 7.48 -12.62
C MET A 890 -28.14 7.44 -11.40
N GLU A 891 -29.07 6.49 -11.37
CA GLU A 891 -29.87 6.23 -10.17
C GLU A 891 -29.06 5.45 -9.13
N TYR A 892 -28.73 6.12 -8.03
CA TYR A 892 -27.99 5.55 -6.91
C TYR A 892 -28.96 4.94 -5.87
N ALA A 893 -29.79 4.00 -6.32
CA ALA A 893 -30.77 3.37 -5.44
C ALA A 893 -30.08 2.56 -4.33
N PRO A 894 -30.48 2.72 -3.04
CA PRO A 894 -29.94 1.92 -1.95
C PRO A 894 -30.18 0.44 -2.21
N GLY A 895 -29.12 -0.37 -2.23
CA GLY A 895 -29.27 -1.82 -2.39
C GLY A 895 -30.10 -2.45 -1.27
N GLU A 896 -30.89 -3.47 -1.60
CA GLU A 896 -31.69 -4.22 -0.62
C GLU A 896 -30.84 -4.66 0.59
N VAL A 897 -31.25 -4.22 1.77
CA VAL A 897 -30.52 -4.48 3.01
C VAL A 897 -30.94 -5.83 3.56
N ARG A 898 -30.01 -6.78 3.64
CA ARG A 898 -30.26 -8.05 4.33
C ARG A 898 -30.31 -7.83 5.83
N LEU A 899 -31.47 -8.02 6.44
CA LEU A 899 -31.68 -7.93 7.88
C LEU A 899 -31.70 -9.34 8.49
N LEU A 900 -31.04 -9.51 9.63
CA LEU A 900 -31.20 -10.72 10.44
C LEU A 900 -32.50 -10.64 11.25
N PRO A 901 -33.18 -11.77 11.51
CA PRO A 901 -34.37 -11.80 12.38
C PRO A 901 -34.03 -11.54 13.86
N ARG A 902 -32.75 -11.69 14.23
CA ARG A 902 -32.19 -11.49 15.57
C ARG A 902 -31.13 -10.40 15.57
N GLU A 903 -30.68 -10.01 16.77
CA GLU A 903 -29.52 -9.14 16.94
C GLU A 903 -28.23 -9.77 16.38
N VAL A 904 -27.32 -8.91 15.92
CA VAL A 904 -26.02 -9.29 15.34
C VAL A 904 -25.11 -9.79 16.46
N LYS A 905 -24.60 -11.03 16.32
CA LYS A 905 -23.65 -11.64 17.23
C LYS A 905 -22.22 -11.47 16.72
N HIS A 906 -21.25 -11.69 17.60
CA HIS A 906 -19.83 -11.61 17.28
C HIS A 906 -19.42 -12.48 16.08
N MET A 907 -19.93 -13.71 16.03
CA MET A 907 -19.66 -14.65 14.94
C MET A 907 -20.19 -14.18 13.58
N ASP A 908 -21.28 -13.42 13.54
CA ASP A 908 -21.80 -12.89 12.27
C ASP A 908 -20.82 -11.87 11.67
N ILE A 909 -20.17 -11.06 12.52
CA ILE A 909 -19.17 -10.07 12.11
C ILE A 909 -17.91 -10.77 11.56
N ILE A 910 -17.46 -11.85 12.20
CA ILE A 910 -16.33 -12.67 11.72
C ILE A 910 -16.67 -13.32 10.38
N ASP A 911 -17.87 -13.89 10.26
CA ASP A 911 -18.34 -14.48 9.00
C ASP A 911 -18.49 -13.43 7.90
N PHE A 912 -18.90 -12.20 8.23
CA PHE A 912 -18.94 -11.10 7.28
C PHE A 912 -17.54 -10.69 6.82
N PHE A 913 -16.56 -10.60 7.73
CA PHE A 913 -15.17 -10.30 7.40
C PHE A 913 -14.57 -11.34 6.43
N THR A 914 -14.71 -12.63 6.75
CA THR A 914 -14.21 -13.72 5.90
C THR A 914 -14.91 -13.78 4.55
N LYS A 915 -16.24 -13.56 4.50
CA LYS A 915 -16.99 -13.46 3.24
C LYS A 915 -16.54 -12.28 2.38
N ASN A 916 -16.21 -11.13 2.98
CA ASN A 916 -15.70 -9.98 2.23
C ASN A 916 -14.37 -10.31 1.53
N MET A 917 -13.44 -10.97 2.24
CA MET A 917 -12.12 -11.29 1.70
C MET A 917 -12.17 -12.13 0.41
N VAL A 918 -13.25 -12.90 0.21
CA VAL A 918 -13.47 -13.75 -0.98
C VAL A 918 -14.23 -13.04 -2.10
N ASN A 919 -15.02 -12.01 -1.77
CA ASN A 919 -16.01 -11.41 -2.66
C ASN A 919 -15.70 -9.97 -3.08
N GLU A 920 -14.60 -9.39 -2.62
CA GLU A 920 -14.16 -8.04 -3.00
C GLU A 920 -13.83 -7.97 -4.50
N SER A 921 -14.61 -7.19 -5.27
CA SER A 921 -14.49 -7.08 -6.73
C SER A 921 -14.35 -5.64 -7.25
N LEU A 922 -14.46 -4.62 -6.39
CA LEU A 922 -14.49 -3.20 -6.80
C LEU A 922 -13.29 -2.79 -7.67
N GLY A 923 -12.07 -3.12 -7.26
CA GLY A 923 -10.87 -2.79 -8.03
C GLY A 923 -10.84 -3.48 -9.41
N THR A 924 -11.35 -4.71 -9.49
CA THR A 924 -11.45 -5.45 -10.76
C THR A 924 -12.50 -4.84 -11.68
N ILE A 925 -13.64 -4.39 -11.14
CA ILE A 925 -14.71 -3.72 -11.89
C ILE A 925 -14.20 -2.37 -12.45
N CYS A 926 -13.55 -1.55 -11.62
CA CYS A 926 -12.97 -0.27 -12.06
C CYS A 926 -11.91 -0.47 -13.16
N ASN A 927 -11.07 -1.50 -13.02
CA ASN A 927 -10.09 -1.84 -14.06
C ASN A 927 -10.78 -2.29 -15.36
N ALA A 928 -11.84 -3.09 -15.26
CA ALA A 928 -12.61 -3.50 -16.43
C ALA A 928 -13.24 -2.32 -17.15
N HIS A 929 -13.79 -1.36 -16.39
CA HIS A 929 -14.37 -0.14 -16.94
C HIS A 929 -13.35 0.63 -17.79
N VAL A 930 -12.13 0.82 -17.27
CA VAL A 930 -11.06 1.50 -18.02
C VAL A 930 -10.72 0.77 -19.32
N VAL A 931 -10.68 -0.57 -19.31
CA VAL A 931 -10.40 -1.34 -20.53
C VAL A 931 -11.52 -1.22 -21.56
N HIS A 932 -12.79 -1.43 -21.16
CA HIS A 932 -13.92 -1.34 -22.10
C HIS A 932 -14.09 0.09 -22.64
N ALA A 933 -13.89 1.10 -21.80
CA ALA A 933 -13.92 2.50 -22.24
C ALA A 933 -12.76 2.83 -23.20
N ASP A 934 -11.61 2.18 -23.07
CA ASP A 934 -10.48 2.38 -23.98
C ASP A 934 -10.71 1.67 -25.33
N LEU A 935 -11.34 0.50 -25.35
CA LEU A 935 -11.63 -0.27 -26.57
C LEU A 935 -12.82 0.26 -27.37
N SER A 936 -13.84 0.81 -26.72
CA SER A 936 -15.07 1.27 -27.39
C SER A 936 -14.90 2.65 -28.01
N GLU A 937 -15.42 2.88 -29.21
CA GLU A 937 -15.45 4.22 -29.83
C GLU A 937 -16.26 5.22 -29.00
N TYR A 938 -17.31 4.76 -28.31
CA TYR A 938 -18.17 5.57 -27.44
C TYR A 938 -17.57 5.84 -26.05
N GLY A 939 -16.40 5.27 -25.74
CA GLY A 939 -15.72 5.52 -24.47
C GLY A 939 -16.54 5.06 -23.25
N ALA A 940 -16.72 5.94 -22.28
CA ALA A 940 -17.50 5.66 -21.07
C ALA A 940 -19.02 5.61 -21.31
N LEU A 941 -19.51 6.05 -22.47
CA LEU A 941 -20.93 5.98 -22.85
C LEU A 941 -21.33 4.58 -23.36
N ASP A 942 -20.36 3.67 -23.54
CA ASP A 942 -20.64 2.29 -23.95
C ASP A 942 -21.51 1.56 -22.91
N GLU A 943 -22.47 0.76 -23.36
CA GLU A 943 -23.37 0.01 -22.47
C GLU A 943 -22.64 -0.88 -21.47
N LYS A 944 -21.48 -1.45 -21.84
CA LYS A 944 -20.65 -2.24 -20.92
C LYS A 944 -20.07 -1.37 -19.82
N CYS A 945 -19.67 -0.14 -20.13
CA CYS A 945 -19.16 0.83 -19.17
C CYS A 945 -20.26 1.27 -18.20
N ILE A 946 -21.47 1.57 -18.71
CA ILE A 946 -22.63 1.92 -17.88
C ILE A 946 -22.97 0.78 -16.90
N LYS A 947 -23.07 -0.47 -17.38
CA LYS A 947 -23.27 -1.65 -16.52
C LYS A 947 -22.16 -1.82 -15.48
N LEU A 948 -20.90 -1.56 -15.85
CA LEU A 948 -19.76 -1.61 -14.93
C LEU A 948 -19.83 -0.51 -13.87
N ALA A 949 -20.32 0.69 -14.20
CA ALA A 949 -20.55 1.77 -13.25
C ALA A 949 -21.63 1.40 -12.21
N GLU A 950 -22.74 0.80 -12.64
CA GLU A 950 -23.80 0.28 -11.74
C GLU A 950 -23.27 -0.79 -10.78
N LEU A 951 -22.48 -1.74 -11.30
CA LEU A 951 -21.84 -2.79 -10.51
C LEU A 951 -20.85 -2.20 -9.51
N ALA A 952 -20.08 -1.17 -9.91
CA ALA A 952 -19.14 -0.49 -9.05
C ALA A 952 -19.83 0.26 -7.92
N ALA A 953 -20.92 1.00 -8.21
CA ALA A 953 -21.72 1.68 -7.18
C ALA A 953 -22.26 0.69 -6.13
N THR A 954 -22.79 -0.45 -6.58
CA THR A 954 -23.22 -1.53 -5.67
C THR A 954 -22.06 -2.09 -4.84
N ALA A 955 -20.87 -2.24 -5.45
CA ALA A 955 -19.69 -2.77 -4.77
C ALA A 955 -19.08 -1.79 -3.76
N VAL A 956 -19.16 -0.47 -3.99
CA VAL A 956 -18.73 0.57 -3.02
C VAL A 956 -19.54 0.48 -1.74
N ASP A 957 -20.83 0.18 -1.85
CA ASP A 957 -21.73 0.07 -0.71
C ASP A 957 -21.72 -1.30 -0.02
N PHE A 958 -20.99 -2.30 -0.55
CA PHE A 958 -20.86 -3.61 0.06
C PHE A 958 -20.49 -3.57 1.57
N PRO A 959 -19.52 -2.75 2.03
CA PRO A 959 -19.18 -2.67 3.45
C PRO A 959 -20.33 -2.15 4.34
N LYS A 960 -21.34 -1.50 3.75
CA LYS A 960 -22.52 -0.97 4.44
C LYS A 960 -23.76 -1.84 4.24
N THR A 961 -23.93 -2.50 3.08
CA THR A 961 -25.15 -3.25 2.73
C THR A 961 -24.98 -4.76 2.90
N GLY A 962 -23.76 -5.26 2.63
CA GLY A 962 -23.42 -6.68 2.55
C GLY A 962 -23.80 -7.36 1.23
N LYS A 963 -24.17 -6.61 0.18
CA LYS A 963 -24.59 -7.15 -1.12
C LYS A 963 -23.40 -7.47 -2.02
N VAL A 964 -23.05 -8.76 -2.15
CA VAL A 964 -21.95 -9.22 -3.01
C VAL A 964 -22.24 -8.91 -4.48
N VAL A 965 -21.24 -8.38 -5.18
CA VAL A 965 -21.30 -8.10 -6.62
C VAL A 965 -20.43 -9.09 -7.38
N ASN A 966 -21.05 -9.85 -8.28
CA ASN A 966 -20.38 -10.74 -9.21
C ASN A 966 -20.35 -10.11 -10.60
N MET A 967 -19.16 -9.81 -11.11
CA MET A 967 -19.01 -9.29 -12.47
C MET A 967 -19.25 -10.42 -13.49
N PRO A 968 -20.20 -10.26 -14.43
CA PRO A 968 -20.45 -11.18 -15.54
C PRO A 968 -19.19 -11.50 -16.34
N GLY A 969 -19.15 -12.70 -16.95
CA GLY A 969 -18.01 -13.17 -17.74
C GLY A 969 -17.67 -12.26 -18.92
N GLU A 970 -18.69 -11.75 -19.61
CA GLU A 970 -18.55 -10.86 -20.78
C GLU A 970 -17.93 -9.49 -20.45
N LEU A 971 -18.03 -9.05 -19.20
CA LEU A 971 -17.47 -7.78 -18.73
C LEU A 971 -16.01 -7.95 -18.24
N LYS A 972 -15.49 -9.16 -18.14
CA LYS A 972 -14.09 -9.40 -17.73
C LYS A 972 -13.14 -9.17 -18.91
N PRO A 973 -12.18 -8.23 -18.79
CA PRO A 973 -11.18 -8.03 -19.83
C PRO A 973 -10.26 -9.24 -19.99
N LYS A 974 -9.92 -9.57 -21.24
CA LYS A 974 -8.95 -10.62 -21.60
C LYS A 974 -7.56 -10.04 -21.88
N THR A 975 -7.53 -8.88 -22.52
CA THR A 975 -6.34 -8.05 -22.74
C THR A 975 -6.45 -6.76 -21.94
N TYR A 976 -5.34 -6.06 -21.76
CA TYR A 976 -5.28 -4.77 -21.08
C TYR A 976 -4.53 -3.76 -21.96
N PRO A 977 -4.82 -2.46 -21.86
CA PRO A 977 -4.04 -1.46 -22.57
C PRO A 977 -2.64 -1.33 -21.98
N ASP A 978 -1.67 -0.97 -22.82
CA ASP A 978 -0.26 -0.79 -22.48
C ASP A 978 0.00 0.12 -21.26
N PHE A 979 -0.80 1.18 -21.09
CA PHE A 979 -0.67 2.09 -19.95
C PHE A 979 -1.05 1.49 -18.58
N MET A 980 -1.66 0.30 -18.54
CA MET A 980 -1.96 -0.40 -17.29
C MET A 980 -0.79 -1.27 -16.79
N GLY A 981 0.28 -1.44 -17.57
CA GLY A 981 1.50 -2.14 -17.13
C GLY A 981 1.29 -3.62 -16.78
N LYS A 982 0.32 -4.28 -17.42
CA LYS A 982 0.01 -5.70 -17.22
C LYS A 982 0.65 -6.55 -18.33
N GLU A 983 1.98 -6.57 -18.37
CA GLU A 983 2.75 -7.25 -19.43
C GLU A 983 2.44 -8.76 -19.53
N GLU A 984 2.10 -9.40 -18.40
CA GLU A 984 1.69 -10.81 -18.34
C GLU A 984 0.36 -11.09 -19.06
N PHE A 985 -0.52 -10.09 -19.17
CA PHE A 985 -1.83 -10.20 -19.81
C PHE A 985 -1.83 -9.40 -21.11
N GLN A 986 -1.25 -9.98 -22.17
CA GLN A 986 -1.05 -9.40 -23.52
C GLN A 986 -1.58 -7.98 -23.65
N SER A 987 -0.68 -7.02 -23.48
CA SER A 987 -1.05 -5.61 -23.55
C SER A 987 -1.27 -5.19 -25.01
N TYR A 988 -2.40 -4.57 -25.32
CA TYR A 988 -2.63 -3.96 -26.64
C TYR A 988 -2.22 -2.49 -26.62
N TYR A 989 -1.82 -1.99 -27.78
CA TYR A 989 -1.47 -0.58 -27.96
C TYR A 989 -2.74 0.27 -27.95
N SER A 990 -2.94 1.09 -26.90
CA SER A 990 -4.10 1.99 -26.85
C SER A 990 -3.87 3.19 -27.77
N ASN A 991 -4.81 3.44 -28.69
CA ASN A 991 -4.79 4.60 -29.59
C ASN A 991 -5.46 5.85 -28.97
N LYS A 992 -6.06 5.73 -27.79
CA LYS A 992 -6.73 6.82 -27.09
C LYS A 992 -5.76 7.68 -26.30
N ILE A 993 -6.25 8.80 -25.79
CA ILE A 993 -5.45 9.79 -25.07
C ILE A 993 -4.65 9.21 -23.91
N LEU A 994 -5.21 8.31 -23.10
CA LEU A 994 -4.48 7.71 -21.97
C LEU A 994 -3.25 6.90 -22.43
N GLY A 995 -3.36 6.14 -23.52
CA GLY A 995 -2.22 5.43 -24.12
C GLY A 995 -1.16 6.40 -24.65
N LYS A 996 -1.59 7.46 -25.35
CA LYS A 996 -0.69 8.50 -25.87
C LYS A 996 0.07 9.20 -24.74
N LEU A 997 -0.64 9.64 -23.70
CA LEU A 997 -0.08 10.30 -22.52
C LEU A 997 0.95 9.41 -21.81
N TYR A 998 0.62 8.14 -21.60
CA TYR A 998 1.51 7.17 -20.96
C TYR A 998 2.83 6.99 -21.72
N ARG A 999 2.77 6.75 -23.04
CA ARG A 999 3.96 6.50 -23.85
C ARG A 999 4.88 7.71 -23.92
N LYS A 1000 4.33 8.92 -24.02
CA LYS A 1000 5.11 10.16 -23.96
C LYS A 1000 5.97 10.26 -22.70
N ILE A 1001 5.41 9.87 -21.54
CA ILE A 1001 6.17 9.83 -20.28
C ILE A 1001 7.12 8.64 -20.23
N LYS A 1002 6.69 7.45 -20.68
CA LYS A 1002 7.56 6.27 -20.71
C LYS A 1002 8.85 6.54 -21.49
N ASP A 1003 8.74 7.16 -22.66
CA ASP A 1003 9.89 7.47 -23.52
C ASP A 1003 10.79 8.59 -22.94
N ALA A 1004 10.24 9.48 -22.11
CA ALA A 1004 11.01 10.48 -21.37
C ALA A 1004 11.69 9.85 -20.14
N TYR A 1005 10.95 9.05 -19.39
CA TYR A 1005 11.38 8.40 -18.15
C TYR A 1005 12.45 7.34 -18.39
N ASP A 1006 12.40 6.60 -19.51
CA ASP A 1006 13.41 5.58 -19.84
C ASP A 1006 14.71 6.20 -20.39
N ARG A 1007 14.72 7.47 -20.81
CA ARG A 1007 15.93 8.23 -21.16
C ARG A 1007 16.63 8.84 -19.94
N ASP A 1008 15.86 9.25 -18.93
CA ASP A 1008 16.36 9.90 -17.70
C ASP A 1008 16.76 8.91 -16.58
N HIS A 1009 16.70 7.58 -16.82
CA HIS A 1009 17.21 6.56 -15.89
C HIS A 1009 18.69 6.21 -16.08
N GLU A 1010 19.37 6.86 -17.03
CA GLU A 1010 20.82 7.07 -16.90
C GLU A 1010 21.05 7.91 -15.63
N PRO A 1011 22.00 7.56 -14.75
CA PRO A 1011 22.26 8.32 -13.53
C PRO A 1011 22.89 9.66 -13.90
N GLU A 1012 22.08 10.62 -14.36
CA GLU A 1012 22.52 11.98 -14.62
C GLU A 1012 22.99 12.61 -13.30
N HIS A 1013 24.31 12.60 -13.16
CA HIS A 1013 25.15 13.32 -12.21
C HIS A 1013 24.55 13.47 -10.80
N THR A 1014 24.69 12.40 -10.03
CA THR A 1014 24.84 12.47 -8.57
C THR A 1014 25.81 13.61 -8.26
N PHE A 1015 25.41 14.61 -7.46
CA PHE A 1015 26.41 15.43 -6.77
C PHE A 1015 27.25 14.45 -5.97
N ALA A 1016 28.53 14.29 -6.34
CA ALA A 1016 29.45 13.49 -5.56
C ALA A 1016 29.41 14.04 -4.12
N SER A 1017 29.38 13.16 -3.12
CA SER A 1017 29.32 13.55 -1.70
C SER A 1017 30.53 14.39 -1.24
N ASP A 1018 31.45 14.68 -2.16
CA ASP A 1018 32.72 15.34 -1.95
C ASP A 1018 32.69 16.84 -2.33
N ASN A 1019 31.60 17.35 -2.93
CA ASN A 1019 31.45 18.76 -3.31
C ASN A 1019 30.21 19.42 -2.64
N ILE A 1020 30.12 19.40 -1.31
CA ILE A 1020 29.14 20.22 -0.57
C ILE A 1020 29.68 21.66 -0.53
N ILE A 1021 28.97 22.59 -1.15
CA ILE A 1021 29.33 24.02 -1.15
C ILE A 1021 28.84 24.65 0.15
N TYR A 1022 29.74 25.32 0.87
CA TYR A 1022 29.44 26.03 2.11
C TYR A 1022 29.10 27.50 1.81
N ASP A 1023 27.92 27.95 2.21
CA ASP A 1023 27.45 29.34 2.01
C ASP A 1023 27.84 30.22 3.21
N GLN A 1024 28.82 31.10 3.01
CA GLN A 1024 29.32 32.02 4.05
C GLN A 1024 28.30 33.09 4.45
N ASP A 1025 27.28 33.37 3.63
CA ASP A 1025 26.26 34.37 3.96
C ASP A 1025 25.42 33.94 5.17
N LEU A 1026 25.38 32.64 5.46
CA LEU A 1026 24.66 32.05 6.57
C LEU A 1026 25.45 32.06 7.89
N GLU A 1027 26.67 32.60 7.91
CA GLU A 1027 27.43 32.83 9.14
C GLU A 1027 26.97 34.10 9.86
N VAL A 1028 26.54 33.92 11.11
CA VAL A 1028 26.12 35.00 12.02
C VAL A 1028 27.08 35.07 13.20
N THR A 1029 27.52 36.28 13.54
CA THR A 1029 28.41 36.53 14.68
C THR A 1029 27.76 36.11 16.00
N GLY A 1030 28.48 35.30 16.78
CA GLY A 1030 28.00 34.71 18.04
C GLY A 1030 27.32 33.35 17.90
N SER A 1031 27.36 32.69 16.73
CA SER A 1031 26.86 31.32 16.56
C SER A 1031 27.72 30.26 17.27
N THR A 1032 28.99 30.55 17.54
CA THR A 1032 29.97 29.62 18.14
C THR A 1032 29.51 29.03 19.48
N SER A 1033 28.75 29.79 20.28
CA SER A 1033 28.21 29.31 21.56
C SER A 1033 27.21 28.17 21.41
N PHE A 1034 26.61 28.00 20.23
CA PHE A 1034 25.59 26.98 19.97
C PHE A 1034 26.12 25.76 19.22
N ILE A 1035 27.38 25.76 18.75
CA ILE A 1035 27.92 24.71 17.86
C ILE A 1035 27.96 23.34 18.55
N ALA A 1036 28.39 23.27 19.81
CA ALA A 1036 28.48 22.01 20.54
C ALA A 1036 27.10 21.35 20.72
N ASP A 1037 26.07 22.14 21.04
CA ASP A 1037 24.70 21.66 21.15
C ASP A 1037 24.11 21.30 19.79
N ALA A 1038 24.37 22.11 18.75
CA ALA A 1038 23.95 21.85 17.39
C ALA A 1038 24.48 20.51 16.87
N TRP A 1039 25.75 20.17 17.14
CA TRP A 1039 26.33 18.88 16.75
C TRP A 1039 25.62 17.70 17.40
N ASN A 1040 25.37 17.78 18.71
CA ASN A 1040 24.64 16.73 19.43
C ASN A 1040 23.22 16.54 18.89
N CYS A 1041 22.52 17.64 18.58
CA CYS A 1041 21.20 17.60 17.96
C CYS A 1041 21.26 16.99 16.55
N LYS A 1042 22.28 17.32 15.75
CA LYS A 1042 22.48 16.74 14.42
C LYS A 1042 22.66 15.23 14.48
N CYS A 1043 23.55 14.73 15.33
CA CYS A 1043 23.74 13.29 15.48
C CYS A 1043 22.45 12.57 15.88
N SER A 1044 21.64 13.20 16.76
CA SER A 1044 20.34 12.67 17.14
C SER A 1044 19.35 12.62 15.98
N TYR A 1045 19.24 13.72 15.24
CA TYR A 1045 18.35 13.82 14.08
C TYR A 1045 18.71 12.82 12.98
N ASP A 1046 19.99 12.74 12.61
CA ASP A 1046 20.48 11.85 11.55
C ASP A 1046 20.19 10.39 11.89
N GLY A 1047 20.44 9.97 13.13
CA GLY A 1047 20.14 8.61 13.59
C GLY A 1047 18.65 8.27 13.49
N GLN A 1048 17.76 9.19 13.91
CA GLN A 1048 16.31 9.00 13.79
C GLN A 1048 15.83 8.97 12.33
N LEU A 1049 16.37 9.86 11.49
CA LEU A 1049 16.04 9.92 10.06
C LEU A 1049 16.51 8.67 9.30
N ILE A 1050 17.73 8.20 9.55
CA ILE A 1050 18.26 6.95 8.98
C ILE A 1050 17.39 5.76 9.41
N GLY A 1051 16.98 5.73 10.69
CA GLY A 1051 16.03 4.74 11.19
C GLY A 1051 14.71 4.74 10.40
N LEU A 1052 14.14 5.92 10.13
CA LEU A 1052 12.92 6.06 9.31
C LEU A 1052 13.15 5.58 7.86
N LEU A 1053 14.24 5.99 7.21
CA LEU A 1053 14.59 5.57 5.85
C LEU A 1053 14.74 4.03 5.76
N GLY A 1054 15.45 3.44 6.73
CA GLY A 1054 15.65 1.99 6.82
C GLY A 1054 14.36 1.22 7.06
N GLN A 1055 13.48 1.73 7.93
CA GLN A 1055 12.18 1.12 8.23
C GLN A 1055 11.29 1.03 6.97
N TYR A 1056 11.19 2.11 6.21
CA TYR A 1056 10.33 2.19 5.03
C TYR A 1056 11.02 1.80 3.72
N LYS A 1057 12.31 1.43 3.77
CA LYS A 1057 13.16 1.11 2.62
C LYS A 1057 13.17 2.24 1.58
N VAL A 1058 13.27 3.48 2.05
CA VAL A 1058 13.42 4.67 1.21
C VAL A 1058 14.91 4.99 1.09
N ASN A 1059 15.36 5.35 -0.11
CA ASN A 1059 16.77 5.46 -0.43
C ASN A 1059 17.39 6.81 -0.05
N ARG A 1060 16.59 7.87 0.02
CA ARG A 1060 17.05 9.26 0.09
C ARG A 1060 16.24 10.09 1.10
N GLU A 1061 16.89 11.02 1.80
CA GLU A 1061 16.20 11.87 2.79
C GLU A 1061 15.22 12.85 2.13
N GLU A 1062 15.54 13.35 0.95
CA GLU A 1062 14.78 14.40 0.27
C GLU A 1062 13.40 13.91 -0.17
N GLU A 1063 13.25 12.61 -0.43
CA GLU A 1063 11.96 11.96 -0.69
C GLU A 1063 11.02 12.05 0.51
N VAL A 1064 11.57 11.94 1.72
CA VAL A 1064 10.83 11.99 2.97
C VAL A 1064 10.51 13.43 3.36
N VAL A 1065 11.49 14.34 3.19
CA VAL A 1065 11.36 15.78 3.47
C VAL A 1065 10.25 16.41 2.62
N THR A 1066 10.22 16.07 1.33
CA THR A 1066 9.21 16.57 0.38
C THR A 1066 7.91 15.76 0.41
N GLY A 1067 7.86 14.62 1.10
CA GLY A 1067 6.76 13.67 1.04
C GLY A 1067 6.54 13.01 -0.33
N HIS A 1068 7.44 13.24 -1.30
CA HIS A 1068 7.39 12.75 -2.67
C HIS A 1068 8.23 11.47 -2.82
N ILE A 1069 7.71 10.38 -2.24
CA ILE A 1069 8.43 9.10 -2.13
C ILE A 1069 8.25 8.28 -3.41
N TRP A 1070 9.35 7.87 -4.04
CA TRP A 1070 9.37 7.07 -5.26
C TRP A 1070 10.23 5.80 -5.14
N SER A 1071 11.23 5.77 -4.26
CA SER A 1071 12.12 4.61 -4.07
C SER A 1071 11.54 3.48 -3.21
N MET A 1072 10.45 3.75 -2.48
CA MET A 1072 9.77 2.77 -1.63
C MET A 1072 9.35 1.52 -2.44
N PRO A 1073 9.56 0.29 -1.91
CA PRO A 1073 9.18 -0.95 -2.58
C PRO A 1073 7.72 -0.94 -3.05
N LYS A 1074 7.46 -1.52 -4.22
CA LYS A 1074 6.12 -1.55 -4.81
C LYS A 1074 5.20 -2.48 -4.03
N HIS A 1075 4.18 -1.91 -3.40
CA HIS A 1075 3.03 -2.61 -2.83
C HIS A 1075 1.77 -2.37 -3.67
N SER A 1076 0.62 -2.91 -3.25
CA SER A 1076 -0.66 -2.53 -3.85
C SER A 1076 -0.85 -1.00 -3.74
N SER A 1077 -1.44 -0.38 -4.77
CA SER A 1077 -1.52 1.09 -4.89
C SER A 1077 -2.06 1.79 -3.64
N LYS A 1078 -3.03 1.17 -2.96
CA LYS A 1078 -3.63 1.65 -1.72
C LYS A 1078 -2.68 1.53 -0.51
N LYS A 1079 -2.04 0.37 -0.33
CA LYS A 1079 -1.03 0.16 0.72
C LYS A 1079 0.17 1.08 0.53
N GLN A 1080 0.58 1.30 -0.73
CA GLN A 1080 1.62 2.28 -1.06
C GLN A 1080 1.21 3.68 -0.58
N GLY A 1081 -0.01 4.12 -0.87
CA GLY A 1081 -0.52 5.41 -0.41
C GLY A 1081 -0.52 5.53 1.11
N GLU A 1082 -0.98 4.49 1.81
CA GLU A 1082 -1.00 4.46 3.28
C GLU A 1082 0.40 4.49 3.91
N LEU A 1083 1.36 3.75 3.36
CA LEU A 1083 2.76 3.79 3.80
C LEU A 1083 3.41 5.14 3.55
N LYS A 1084 3.14 5.77 2.38
CA LYS A 1084 3.61 7.13 2.09
C LYS A 1084 3.05 8.13 3.09
N GLU A 1085 1.74 8.08 3.38
CA GLU A 1085 1.13 8.95 4.37
C GLU A 1085 1.70 8.73 5.77
N ARG A 1086 1.92 7.49 6.19
CA ARG A 1086 2.56 7.19 7.48
C ARG A 1086 3.96 7.77 7.58
N LEU A 1087 4.78 7.58 6.55
CA LEU A 1087 6.13 8.12 6.52
C LEU A 1087 6.11 9.66 6.57
N LYS A 1088 5.19 10.31 5.84
CA LYS A 1088 4.97 11.76 5.94
C LYS A 1088 4.61 12.20 7.36
N HIS A 1089 3.73 11.47 8.05
CA HIS A 1089 3.35 11.79 9.44
C HIS A 1089 4.52 11.58 10.41
N ALA A 1090 5.26 10.49 10.27
CA ALA A 1090 6.43 10.20 11.09
C ALA A 1090 7.51 11.28 10.94
N TYR A 1091 7.81 11.67 9.70
CA TYR A 1091 8.73 12.76 9.42
C TYR A 1091 8.20 14.13 9.89
N SER A 1092 6.90 14.41 9.69
CA SER A 1092 6.30 15.65 10.20
C SER A 1092 6.42 15.74 11.73
N SER A 1093 6.27 14.61 12.43
CA SER A 1093 6.45 14.53 13.87
C SER A 1093 7.90 14.78 14.27
N LEU A 1094 8.86 14.14 13.59
CA LEU A 1094 10.30 14.36 13.77
C LEU A 1094 10.67 15.83 13.55
N ARG A 1095 10.21 16.43 12.44
CA ARG A 1095 10.44 17.84 12.14
C ARG A 1095 9.86 18.76 13.21
N LYS A 1096 8.64 18.49 13.70
CA LYS A 1096 8.00 19.25 14.79
C LYS A 1096 8.76 19.12 16.11
N GLU A 1097 9.26 17.93 16.42
CA GLU A 1097 10.06 17.68 17.62
C GLU A 1097 11.35 18.49 17.61
N PHE A 1098 12.15 18.35 16.55
CA PHE A 1098 13.40 19.11 16.43
C PHE A 1098 13.15 20.60 16.25
N ARG A 1099 12.00 21.02 15.71
CA ARG A 1099 11.58 22.42 15.74
C ARG A 1099 11.35 22.93 17.16
N LYS A 1100 10.72 22.14 18.04
CA LYS A 1100 10.60 22.49 19.47
C LYS A 1100 11.95 22.53 20.18
N VAL A 1101 12.86 21.60 19.86
CA VAL A 1101 14.24 21.63 20.39
C VAL A 1101 14.98 22.89 19.94
N PHE A 1102 14.78 23.31 18.69
CA PHE A 1102 15.28 24.58 18.18
C PHE A 1102 14.70 25.78 18.93
N GLU A 1103 13.39 25.79 19.19
CA GLU A 1103 12.69 26.87 19.89
C GLU A 1103 12.88 26.83 21.42
N CYS A 1104 13.38 25.74 21.98
CA CYS A 1104 13.63 25.61 23.41
C CYS A 1104 14.86 26.45 23.81
N MET A 1105 14.60 27.50 24.59
CA MET A 1105 15.58 28.44 25.13
C MET A 1105 15.37 28.57 26.65
N GLY A 1106 16.37 29.09 27.37
CA GLY A 1106 16.30 29.25 28.83
C GLY A 1106 15.26 30.31 29.27
N PRO A 1107 14.87 30.34 30.55
CA PRO A 1107 13.83 31.24 31.06
C PRO A 1107 14.16 32.74 30.91
N GLU A 1108 15.43 33.10 30.78
CA GLU A 1108 15.88 34.47 30.46
C GLU A 1108 15.48 34.92 29.05
N PHE A 1109 15.19 33.97 28.16
CA PHE A 1109 14.81 34.24 26.77
C PHE A 1109 13.41 34.85 26.64
N ASP A 1110 12.48 34.48 27.53
CA ASP A 1110 11.09 34.94 27.47
C ASP A 1110 10.97 36.45 27.70
N GLN A 1111 11.94 37.04 28.40
CA GLN A 1111 12.01 38.46 28.74
C GLN A 1111 12.55 39.35 27.61
N LEU A 1112 13.10 38.76 26.54
CA LEU A 1112 13.66 39.47 25.39
C LEU A 1112 12.55 40.05 24.49
N SER A 1113 12.86 41.15 23.82
CA SER A 1113 12.01 41.68 22.73
C SER A 1113 11.96 40.73 21.54
N ASP A 1114 10.94 40.86 20.67
CA ASP A 1114 10.80 40.01 19.47
C ASP A 1114 12.05 40.07 18.57
N ASP A 1115 12.71 41.22 18.46
CA ASP A 1115 13.92 41.40 17.65
C ASP A 1115 15.15 40.72 18.27
N GLU A 1116 15.34 40.84 19.58
CA GLU A 1116 16.42 40.14 20.30
C GLU A 1116 16.25 38.61 20.26
N LYS A 1117 15.00 38.14 20.35
CA LYS A 1117 14.65 36.73 20.16
C LYS A 1117 15.01 36.27 18.75
N ASN A 1118 14.64 37.03 17.73
CA ASN A 1118 14.94 36.73 16.33
C ASN A 1118 16.46 36.66 16.08
N ILE A 1119 17.26 37.61 16.59
CA ILE A 1119 18.73 37.59 16.44
C ILE A 1119 19.35 36.34 17.09
N THR A 1120 18.86 35.96 18.27
CA THR A 1120 19.36 34.78 18.96
C THR A 1120 19.00 33.49 18.22
N TYR A 1121 17.79 33.40 17.65
CA TYR A 1121 17.42 32.29 16.77
C TYR A 1121 18.23 32.26 15.47
N GLU A 1122 18.55 33.41 14.88
CA GLU A 1122 19.44 33.49 13.71
C GLU A 1122 20.85 32.94 14.04
N ARG A 1123 21.41 33.27 15.20
CA ARG A 1123 22.69 32.69 15.68
C ARG A 1123 22.62 31.18 15.84
N LYS A 1124 21.54 30.66 16.43
CA LYS A 1124 21.32 29.21 16.60
C LYS A 1124 21.12 28.49 15.26
N ALA A 1125 20.37 29.08 14.32
CA ALA A 1125 20.18 28.55 12.97
C ALA A 1125 21.50 28.51 12.19
N SER A 1126 22.32 29.56 12.28
CA SER A 1126 23.67 29.59 11.71
C SER A 1126 24.54 28.44 12.23
N ALA A 1127 24.48 28.14 13.54
CA ALA A 1127 25.21 27.02 14.13
C ALA A 1127 24.72 25.65 13.58
N TRP A 1128 23.41 25.48 13.38
CA TRP A 1128 22.82 24.27 12.78
C TRP A 1128 23.23 24.07 11.32
N TYR A 1129 23.38 25.17 10.57
CA TYR A 1129 23.92 25.13 9.21
C TYR A 1129 25.41 24.74 9.21
N GLN A 1130 26.22 25.35 10.08
CA GLN A 1130 27.66 25.05 10.21
C GLN A 1130 27.94 23.57 10.46
N VAL A 1131 27.30 22.96 11.45
CA VAL A 1131 27.53 21.53 11.78
C VAL A 1131 27.04 20.56 10.69
N THR A 1132 26.24 21.04 9.75
CA THR A 1132 25.69 20.25 8.64
C THR A 1132 26.54 20.37 7.37
N TYR A 1133 26.99 21.57 7.02
CA TYR A 1133 27.61 21.86 5.70
C TYR A 1133 29.13 22.07 5.76
N GLN A 1134 29.69 22.42 6.92
CA GLN A 1134 31.13 22.71 7.02
C GLN A 1134 31.96 21.43 6.89
N GLU A 1135 33.03 21.47 6.10
CA GLU A 1135 33.84 20.30 5.72
C GLU A 1135 34.36 19.48 6.91
N THR A 1136 34.78 20.16 7.99
CA THR A 1136 35.27 19.53 9.22
C THR A 1136 34.22 18.64 9.87
N TRP A 1137 32.98 19.11 9.96
CA TRP A 1137 31.88 18.37 10.55
C TRP A 1137 31.33 17.30 9.61
N VAL A 1138 31.34 17.56 8.29
CA VAL A 1138 30.99 16.57 7.26
C VAL A 1138 31.91 15.35 7.33
N LYS A 1139 33.24 15.56 7.42
CA LYS A 1139 34.21 14.47 7.58
C LYS A 1139 33.94 13.66 8.85
N LYS A 1140 33.76 14.36 9.99
CA LYS A 1140 33.40 13.73 11.27
C LYS A 1140 32.11 12.91 11.18
N CYS A 1141 31.13 13.38 10.41
CA CYS A 1141 29.88 12.67 10.18
C CYS A 1141 30.10 11.40 9.35
N LYS A 1142 30.89 11.45 8.26
CA LYS A 1142 31.19 10.27 7.43
C LYS A 1142 31.96 9.20 8.22
N GLU A 1143 32.90 9.60 9.06
CA GLU A 1143 33.67 8.69 9.94
C GLU A 1143 32.77 7.92 10.91
N LEU A 1144 31.73 8.57 11.46
CA LEU A 1144 30.75 7.93 12.33
C LEU A 1144 29.91 6.86 11.61
N HIS A 1145 29.65 7.02 10.32
CA HIS A 1145 28.83 6.09 9.53
C HIS A 1145 29.65 4.93 8.92
N ALA A 1146 30.97 5.08 8.79
CA ALA A 1146 31.86 4.07 8.18
C ALA A 1146 32.09 2.82 9.05
N VAL A 1147 31.70 2.84 10.32
CA VAL A 1147 31.89 1.72 11.25
C VAL A 1147 30.85 0.59 11.04
N ASP A 1148 29.76 0.87 10.30
CA ASP A 1148 28.58 -0.01 10.17
C ASP A 1148 28.41 -0.71 8.80
N ASP A 1149 29.25 -0.44 7.78
CA ASP A 1149 29.07 -0.99 6.41
C ASP A 1149 30.43 -1.31 5.74
N ASP A 1150 30.63 -2.57 5.28
CA ASP A 1150 31.77 -2.96 4.42
C ASP A 1150 31.70 -2.29 3.02
N ASP A 1151 30.62 -1.55 2.74
CA ASP A 1151 30.33 -0.84 1.48
C ASP A 1151 30.45 0.69 1.67
N ALA A 1152 31.58 1.14 2.26
CA ALA A 1152 31.89 2.53 2.61
C ALA A 1152 31.70 3.57 1.47
N ALA A 1153 31.56 3.12 0.22
CA ALA A 1153 31.33 3.95 -0.95
C ALA A 1153 29.92 4.60 -1.05
N LYS A 1154 28.99 4.34 -0.12
CA LYS A 1154 27.58 4.82 -0.19
C LYS A 1154 27.05 5.67 0.98
N SER A 1155 27.87 6.02 1.97
CA SER A 1155 27.44 6.86 3.10
C SER A 1155 27.15 8.30 2.65
N SER A 1156 25.90 8.61 2.31
CA SER A 1156 25.43 9.98 2.01
C SER A 1156 25.32 10.82 3.28
N VAL A 1157 25.77 12.08 3.23
CA VAL A 1157 25.62 13.06 4.32
C VAL A 1157 24.17 13.53 4.36
N MET A 1158 23.56 13.60 5.55
CA MET A 1158 22.20 14.12 5.74
C MET A 1158 22.23 15.64 5.94
N LEU A 1159 21.49 16.37 5.10
CA LEU A 1159 21.47 17.83 5.02
C LEU A 1159 20.18 18.46 5.56
N SER A 1160 19.09 17.69 5.66
CA SER A 1160 17.78 18.21 6.06
C SER A 1160 17.71 18.82 7.47
N PHE A 1161 18.66 18.50 8.36
CA PHE A 1161 18.72 19.01 9.74
C PHE A 1161 18.76 20.54 9.81
N ALA A 1162 19.62 21.19 9.02
CA ALA A 1162 19.76 22.65 9.03
C ALA A 1162 18.45 23.36 8.65
N TRP A 1163 17.69 22.76 7.73
CA TRP A 1163 16.47 23.32 7.15
C TRP A 1163 15.21 23.14 8.02
N ILE A 1164 15.34 22.61 9.23
CA ILE A 1164 14.28 22.66 10.26
C ILE A 1164 14.01 24.12 10.68
N ALA A 1165 15.05 24.97 10.62
CA ALA A 1165 14.99 26.42 10.87
C ALA A 1165 15.04 27.24 9.55
N ALA A 1166 14.40 26.73 8.49
CA ALA A 1166 14.45 27.35 7.16
C ALA A 1166 13.97 28.80 7.11
N ASP A 1167 13.00 29.17 7.94
CA ASP A 1167 12.51 30.55 8.13
C ASP A 1167 13.64 31.49 8.62
N TYR A 1168 14.40 31.09 9.65
CA TYR A 1168 15.52 31.89 10.15
C TYR A 1168 16.71 31.90 9.20
N LEU A 1169 17.04 30.78 8.54
CA LEU A 1169 18.09 30.75 7.51
C LEU A 1169 17.75 31.64 6.31
N ALA A 1170 16.49 31.63 5.87
CA ALA A 1170 16.00 32.54 4.84
C ALA A 1170 16.13 34.00 5.29
N ARG A 1171 15.78 34.31 6.53
CA ARG A 1171 15.91 35.66 7.10
C ARG A 1171 17.37 36.16 7.06
N ILE A 1172 18.33 35.32 7.43
CA ILE A 1172 19.77 35.63 7.36
C ILE A 1172 20.19 35.92 5.91
N LYS A 1173 19.83 35.03 4.98
CA LYS A 1173 20.19 35.18 3.56
C LYS A 1173 19.60 36.45 2.95
N ILE A 1174 18.34 36.76 3.27
CA ILE A 1174 17.67 37.95 2.75
C ILE A 1174 18.27 39.23 3.35
N LYS A 1175 18.62 39.27 4.64
CA LYS A 1175 19.35 40.41 5.25
C LYS A 1175 20.65 40.72 4.51
N ARG A 1176 21.43 39.68 4.16
CA ARG A 1176 22.66 39.84 3.36
C ARG A 1176 22.35 40.38 1.96
N ARG A 1177 21.35 39.81 1.28
CA ARG A 1177 20.90 40.29 -0.04
C ARG A 1177 20.37 41.73 -0.05
N MET A 1178 19.74 42.19 1.04
CA MET A 1178 19.33 43.59 1.19
C MET A 1178 20.54 44.53 1.23
N MET A 1179 21.60 44.15 1.95
CA MET A 1179 22.86 44.93 1.98
C MET A 1179 23.50 45.02 0.59
N GLU A 1180 23.20 44.06 -0.29
CA GLU A 1180 23.70 43.98 -1.68
C GLU A 1180 22.73 44.57 -2.73
N ASN A 1181 21.57 45.12 -2.35
CA ASN A 1181 20.52 45.63 -3.24
C ASN A 1181 20.00 44.62 -4.29
N SER A 1182 19.92 43.32 -3.95
CA SER A 1182 19.63 42.24 -4.93
C SER A 1182 18.18 41.71 -4.94
N ILE A 1183 17.21 42.44 -4.37
CA ILE A 1183 15.79 42.03 -4.32
C ILE A 1183 15.02 42.65 -5.49
N SER A 1184 14.45 41.82 -6.38
CA SER A 1184 13.70 42.29 -7.55
C SER A 1184 12.18 42.37 -7.32
N THR A 1185 11.45 42.84 -8.33
CA THR A 1185 9.97 42.87 -8.33
C THR A 1185 9.31 41.54 -8.72
N LYS A 1186 10.10 40.50 -9.02
CA LYS A 1186 9.58 39.19 -9.44
C LYS A 1186 8.74 38.51 -8.33
N PRO A 1187 7.85 37.56 -8.69
CA PRO A 1187 7.05 36.79 -7.73
C PRO A 1187 7.89 36.01 -6.72
N ILE A 1188 9.01 35.41 -7.14
CA ILE A 1188 9.93 34.67 -6.27
C ILE A 1188 10.48 35.54 -5.12
N ASP A 1189 10.73 36.82 -5.38
CA ASP A 1189 11.24 37.80 -4.41
C ASP A 1189 10.13 38.47 -3.59
N SER A 1190 8.85 38.07 -3.73
CA SER A 1190 7.73 38.61 -2.96
C SER A 1190 7.94 38.49 -1.45
N LEU A 1191 8.41 37.32 -1.00
CA LEU A 1191 8.78 37.10 0.39
C LEU A 1191 9.99 37.95 0.82
N GLY A 1192 10.98 38.12 -0.06
CA GLY A 1192 12.13 38.99 0.19
C GLY A 1192 11.73 40.43 0.44
N ARG A 1193 10.79 40.96 -0.34
CA ARG A 1193 10.21 42.30 -0.15
C ARG A 1193 9.37 42.40 1.12
N TYR A 1194 8.49 41.42 1.35
CA TYR A 1194 7.68 41.35 2.57
C TYR A 1194 8.54 41.38 3.84
N LEU A 1195 9.68 40.68 3.83
CA LEU A 1195 10.63 40.68 4.93
C LEU A 1195 11.47 41.95 4.99
N ALA A 1196 11.83 42.56 3.85
CA ALA A 1196 12.53 43.86 3.81
C ALA A 1196 11.74 45.01 4.41
N ASP A 1197 10.41 44.97 4.30
CA ASP A 1197 9.55 45.99 4.90
C ASP A 1197 9.39 45.83 6.42
N LYS A 1198 9.84 44.72 7.03
CA LYS A 1198 9.54 44.32 8.42
C LYS A 1198 10.76 43.92 9.27
N ILE A 1199 11.95 43.89 8.68
CA ILE A 1199 13.24 43.59 9.33
C ILE A 1199 14.08 44.85 9.24
#